data_AF-A0A661EWI4-F1
#
_entry.id   AF-A0A661EWI4-F1
#
_cell.length_a   1.000
_cell.length_b   1.000
_cell.length_c   1.000
_cell.angle_alpha   90.00
_cell.angle_beta   90.00
_cell.angle_gamma   90.00
#
_symmetry.space_group_name_H-M   'P 1'
#
loop_
_entity.id
_entity.type
_entity.pdbx_description
1 polymer ?
#
loop_
_entity_poly.entity_id
_entity_poly.type
_entity_poly.pdbx_seq_one_letter_code
_entity_poly.pdbx_strand_id
1 'polypeptide(L)'
;MSYEDIGSASPFFDDYDADKNFLRILFQPGRAVQARELTQAQTILQNQVTTLSDHLFSDGAMIVGSKVNANSSKLVLQLGDLDNAGEPVPTEDFLGRTIKGVATSAVGKVTSVNISDNYLYVDTLSGEFGAGERIDVIISNSDHAPSFPAYDAIVDATSYGVVANSEAGIIYLADHFVVVFEQETIVDPIQNDREYKIGYVYTEEIVNSIMDPTLLDPASGYSNHQAPGADRYRITAVLTSYIVGVDTRPENFIEIIHFADGENKKVVDKVQYADLMTMIERRTYDESGSYVVKKHNLKVEFDTEDESKLKYTITAGKTYVMGHEIETIAPTILYADKGRTTRFEQNESHYVAYGVYVDMDIEENTQGVFNTGSREYVYFMQSTDGVGNISDALVSTRILAVSEIGNTQRLWLEWQPSIIDLLGSTKSIRTGDGSAFVNILAVDPTKQPLDNGLVFELSNKEIKAIRANETSYTDTFLHTNLSVSGSTYTISAPDNDTEFYASAGIISLADASTGVIYEDGTDFSYSVVVGSPSTMTITQGGSMSGVTSIDVSVKRQRNITNERTKTLTTHIETITAGADTWIDLTHMDIYDITKVEQSELGADTWVEIDDYDYEEGATDTVYDVGQVTGITPNKDYKVEYRYFEHSGTGDYFSVNSYMKLPANITNDPNLYANILPYRSKDGKQAVSLRNCLDFRRKVTDLQTSGLPAPEQFILVDYDYYLPRLDKIFVDNKGSFGVAQGIPDVNPSMPTDIADSLSLFSVYIPSYTLHYSTPEVTEYDNMRYTMKDISSLETRIKNLEQYTADSLLEKSANDYTVVDTLGNNKYKNGIAV
;
A
#
# COMPACT_ATOMS: atom_id res chain seq x y z
N MET A 1 -24.69 -30.26 -35.83
CA MET A 1 -25.96 -30.77 -36.36
C MET A 1 -26.97 -30.58 -35.27
N SER A 2 -28.14 -29.99 -35.53
CA SER A 2 -29.20 -30.00 -34.53
C SER A 2 -29.78 -31.41 -34.44
N TYR A 3 -30.42 -31.75 -33.33
CA TYR A 3 -31.10 -33.04 -33.15
C TYR A 3 -32.07 -33.36 -34.31
N GLU A 4 -32.65 -32.34 -34.93
CA GLU A 4 -33.54 -32.44 -36.11
C GLU A 4 -32.86 -33.04 -37.35
N ASP A 5 -31.54 -33.01 -37.44
CA ASP A 5 -30.79 -33.54 -38.59
C ASP A 5 -30.45 -35.04 -38.44
N ILE A 6 -30.52 -35.60 -37.22
CA ILE A 6 -30.03 -36.95 -36.91
C ILE A 6 -31.01 -38.00 -37.42
N GLY A 7 -30.61 -38.76 -38.43
CA GLY A 7 -31.47 -39.78 -39.06
C GLY A 7 -32.40 -39.23 -40.15
N SER A 8 -32.27 -37.95 -40.51
CA SER A 8 -32.99 -37.34 -41.65
C SER A 8 -32.67 -38.00 -43.01
N ALA A 9 -31.49 -38.64 -43.11
CA ALA A 9 -31.03 -39.35 -44.28
C ALA A 9 -31.29 -40.87 -44.20
N SER A 10 -31.05 -41.57 -45.33
CA SER A 10 -31.09 -43.03 -45.39
C SER A 10 -30.17 -43.65 -44.33
N PRO A 11 -30.60 -44.70 -43.59
CA PRO A 11 -31.80 -45.52 -43.81
C PRO A 11 -33.06 -45.08 -43.00
N PHE A 12 -32.98 -44.05 -42.16
CA PHE A 12 -34.01 -43.77 -41.14
C PHE A 12 -35.11 -42.82 -41.64
N PHE A 13 -34.77 -41.87 -42.51
CA PHE A 13 -35.71 -40.91 -43.13
C PHE A 13 -36.63 -40.20 -42.12
N ASP A 14 -36.06 -39.72 -41.02
CA ASP A 14 -36.78 -38.86 -40.09
C ASP A 14 -36.87 -37.43 -40.64
N ASP A 15 -37.89 -37.19 -41.47
CA ASP A 15 -38.19 -35.88 -42.07
C ASP A 15 -39.17 -35.05 -41.23
N TYR A 16 -39.09 -35.19 -39.90
CA TYR A 16 -39.81 -34.31 -38.99
C TYR A 16 -39.46 -32.84 -39.25
N ASP A 17 -40.47 -31.99 -39.19
CA ASP A 17 -40.35 -30.56 -39.49
C ASP A 17 -41.20 -29.80 -38.48
N ALA A 18 -40.52 -29.05 -37.60
CA ALA A 18 -41.16 -28.28 -36.54
C ALA A 18 -42.12 -27.21 -37.10
N ASP A 19 -41.84 -26.64 -38.28
CA ASP A 19 -42.67 -25.59 -38.91
C ASP A 19 -44.05 -26.11 -39.33
N LYS A 20 -44.16 -27.43 -39.59
CA LYS A 20 -45.44 -28.07 -39.93
C LYS A 20 -46.35 -28.27 -38.71
N ASN A 21 -45.83 -28.11 -37.49
CA ASN A 21 -46.58 -28.15 -36.22
C ASN A 21 -47.46 -29.42 -36.06
N PHE A 22 -46.94 -30.59 -36.48
CA PHE A 22 -47.60 -31.86 -36.24
C PHE A 22 -47.34 -32.33 -34.81
N LEU A 23 -48.40 -32.44 -33.99
CA LEU A 23 -48.30 -32.76 -32.56
C LEU A 23 -48.43 -34.26 -32.24
N ARG A 24 -49.00 -35.06 -33.14
CA ARG A 24 -49.23 -36.50 -32.93
C ARG A 24 -49.50 -37.21 -34.25
N ILE A 25 -48.99 -38.43 -34.37
CA ILE A 25 -49.31 -39.35 -35.47
C ILE A 25 -50.55 -40.19 -35.12
N LEU A 26 -51.50 -40.22 -36.06
CA LEU A 26 -52.77 -40.93 -35.91
C LEU A 26 -52.76 -42.21 -36.76
N PHE A 27 -52.49 -43.35 -36.12
CA PHE A 27 -52.50 -44.65 -36.80
C PHE A 27 -53.93 -45.07 -37.17
N GLN A 28 -54.18 -45.28 -38.46
CA GLN A 28 -55.48 -45.73 -38.97
C GLN A 28 -55.51 -47.28 -39.04
N PRO A 29 -56.53 -47.94 -38.46
CA PRO A 29 -56.70 -49.39 -38.61
C PRO A 29 -56.78 -49.81 -40.08
N GLY A 30 -56.08 -50.89 -40.44
CA GLY A 30 -56.04 -51.42 -41.81
C GLY A 30 -54.98 -50.80 -42.74
N ARG A 31 -54.24 -49.77 -42.29
CA ARG A 31 -53.02 -49.29 -42.97
C ARG A 31 -51.77 -49.87 -42.32
N ALA A 32 -50.79 -50.27 -43.13
CA ALA A 32 -49.50 -50.74 -42.63
C ALA A 32 -48.72 -49.56 -42.04
N VAL A 33 -48.21 -49.72 -40.82
CA VAL A 33 -47.40 -48.72 -40.13
C VAL A 33 -46.03 -48.62 -40.80
N GLN A 34 -45.56 -47.39 -41.04
CA GLN A 34 -44.26 -47.14 -41.66
C GLN A 34 -43.20 -46.86 -40.59
N ALA A 35 -41.95 -47.27 -40.82
CA ALA A 35 -40.85 -46.99 -39.89
C ALA A 35 -40.69 -45.48 -39.61
N ARG A 36 -40.78 -44.65 -40.66
CA ARG A 36 -40.76 -43.18 -40.54
C ARG A 36 -41.84 -42.63 -39.60
N GLU A 37 -43.03 -43.24 -39.56
CA GLU A 37 -44.13 -42.77 -38.70
C GLU A 37 -43.86 -43.10 -37.23
N LEU A 38 -43.07 -44.15 -36.96
CA LEU A 38 -42.66 -44.49 -35.60
C LEU A 38 -41.49 -43.63 -35.15
N THR A 39 -40.53 -43.34 -36.03
CA THR A 39 -39.40 -42.44 -35.74
C THR A 39 -39.91 -41.02 -35.50
N GLN A 40 -40.70 -40.45 -36.42
CA GLN A 40 -41.30 -39.13 -36.24
C GLN A 40 -42.15 -39.02 -34.97
N ALA A 41 -42.84 -40.09 -34.55
CA ALA A 41 -43.60 -40.08 -33.30
C ALA A 41 -42.69 -39.91 -32.07
N GLN A 42 -41.48 -40.47 -32.10
CA GLN A 42 -40.47 -40.30 -31.05
C GLN A 42 -39.90 -38.88 -31.09
N THR A 43 -39.57 -38.38 -32.27
CA THR A 43 -39.01 -37.04 -32.48
C THR A 43 -39.99 -35.93 -32.08
N ILE A 44 -41.29 -36.09 -32.38
CA ILE A 44 -42.35 -35.19 -31.90
C ILE A 44 -42.39 -35.16 -30.37
N LEU A 45 -42.36 -36.33 -29.72
CA LEU A 45 -42.37 -36.40 -28.26
C LEU A 45 -41.10 -35.79 -27.66
N GLN A 46 -39.94 -36.09 -28.24
CA GLN A 46 -38.67 -35.53 -27.81
C GLN A 46 -38.68 -34.01 -27.95
N ASN A 47 -39.14 -33.46 -29.08
CA ASN A 47 -39.24 -32.01 -29.27
C ASN A 47 -40.13 -31.34 -28.21
N GLN A 48 -41.26 -31.96 -27.82
CA GLN A 48 -42.09 -31.44 -26.72
C GLN A 48 -41.35 -31.48 -25.37
N VAL A 49 -40.53 -32.51 -25.12
CA VAL A 49 -39.71 -32.61 -23.90
C VAL A 49 -38.55 -31.62 -23.93
N THR A 50 -37.88 -31.44 -25.06
CA THR A 50 -36.80 -30.47 -25.29
C THR A 50 -37.31 -29.06 -25.08
N THR A 51 -38.41 -28.67 -25.73
CA THR A 51 -39.01 -27.33 -25.57
C THR A 51 -39.38 -27.02 -24.11
N LEU A 52 -39.89 -28.01 -23.37
CA LEU A 52 -40.17 -27.87 -21.94
C LEU A 52 -38.86 -27.75 -21.13
N SER A 53 -37.87 -28.56 -21.47
CA SER A 53 -36.56 -28.60 -20.80
C SER A 53 -35.78 -27.32 -21.03
N ASP A 54 -35.73 -26.77 -22.24
CA ASP A 54 -35.02 -25.54 -22.60
C ASP A 54 -35.55 -24.32 -21.83
N HIS A 55 -36.85 -24.28 -21.55
CA HIS A 55 -37.42 -23.21 -20.72
C HIS A 55 -36.99 -23.34 -19.25
N LEU A 56 -36.68 -24.56 -18.79
CA LEU A 56 -36.31 -24.84 -17.41
C LEU A 56 -34.80 -24.80 -17.20
N PHE A 57 -34.01 -25.47 -18.03
CA PHE A 57 -32.61 -25.78 -17.83
C PHE A 57 -31.74 -25.23 -18.96
N SER A 58 -30.55 -24.78 -18.62
CA SER A 58 -29.52 -24.46 -19.61
C SER A 58 -28.81 -25.72 -20.09
N ASP A 59 -28.24 -25.68 -21.30
CA ASP A 59 -27.40 -26.75 -21.81
C ASP A 59 -26.18 -26.97 -20.88
N GLY A 60 -25.93 -28.22 -20.51
CA GLY A 60 -24.94 -28.61 -19.50
C GLY A 60 -25.41 -28.55 -18.05
N ALA A 61 -26.68 -28.25 -17.78
CA ALA A 61 -27.21 -28.23 -16.42
C ALA A 61 -27.20 -29.63 -15.79
N MET A 62 -26.55 -29.76 -14.64
CA MET A 62 -26.59 -30.97 -13.82
C MET A 62 -27.91 -31.01 -13.07
N ILE A 63 -28.78 -31.96 -13.38
CA ILE A 63 -30.15 -32.01 -12.85
C ILE A 63 -30.20 -32.79 -11.53
N VAL A 64 -29.61 -33.99 -11.52
CA VAL A 64 -29.56 -34.88 -10.35
C VAL A 64 -28.18 -35.51 -10.26
N GLY A 65 -27.53 -35.41 -9.10
CA GLY A 65 -26.19 -35.96 -8.90
C GLY A 65 -25.16 -35.27 -9.79
N SER A 66 -24.22 -36.05 -10.33
CA SER A 66 -23.18 -35.57 -11.25
C SER A 66 -22.25 -34.51 -10.68
N LYS A 67 -22.14 -34.39 -9.35
CA LYS A 67 -21.22 -33.46 -8.72
C LYS A 67 -19.80 -33.79 -9.16
N VAL A 68 -19.13 -32.81 -9.74
CA VAL A 68 -17.72 -32.89 -10.10
C VAL A 68 -16.93 -32.25 -8.96
N ASN A 69 -15.89 -32.93 -8.49
CA ASN A 69 -14.93 -32.39 -7.55
C ASN A 69 -13.52 -32.49 -8.16
N ALA A 70 -12.66 -31.53 -7.86
CA ALA A 70 -11.25 -31.58 -8.22
C ALA A 70 -10.38 -31.32 -6.98
N ASN A 71 -9.34 -32.13 -6.80
CA ASN A 71 -8.38 -32.02 -5.72
C ASN A 71 -6.93 -32.24 -6.21
N SER A 72 -5.97 -31.64 -5.52
CA SER A 72 -4.53 -31.74 -5.84
C SER A 72 -3.78 -32.73 -4.96
N SER A 73 -4.46 -33.76 -4.44
CA SER A 73 -3.91 -34.63 -3.40
C SER A 73 -3.64 -36.07 -3.85
N LYS A 74 -3.74 -36.37 -5.16
CA LYS A 74 -3.53 -37.73 -5.65
C LYS A 74 -2.03 -38.00 -5.74
N LEU A 75 -1.56 -39.08 -5.10
CA LEU A 75 -0.15 -39.48 -5.18
C LEU A 75 0.17 -40.02 -6.58
N VAL A 76 1.26 -39.54 -7.16
CA VAL A 76 1.79 -39.95 -8.45
C VAL A 76 3.20 -40.50 -8.27
N LEU A 77 3.42 -41.73 -8.71
CA LEU A 77 4.74 -42.37 -8.73
C LEU A 77 5.25 -42.39 -10.17
N GLN A 78 6.41 -41.80 -10.42
CA GLN A 78 7.12 -41.95 -11.68
C GLN A 78 7.94 -43.23 -11.64
N LEU A 79 7.76 -44.12 -12.61
CA LEU A 79 8.59 -45.31 -12.75
C LEU A 79 9.76 -45.03 -13.69
N GLY A 80 10.89 -45.65 -13.40
CA GLY A 80 11.99 -45.75 -14.36
C GLY A 80 11.63 -46.62 -15.56
N ASP A 81 12.22 -46.32 -16.71
CA ASP A 81 11.97 -47.02 -17.99
C ASP A 81 12.37 -48.51 -17.95
N LEU A 82 13.27 -48.88 -17.02
CA LEU A 82 13.84 -50.21 -16.89
C LEU A 82 13.59 -50.78 -15.49
N ASP A 83 13.32 -52.07 -15.44
CA ASP A 83 13.25 -52.82 -14.20
C ASP A 83 14.66 -53.08 -13.62
N ASN A 84 14.70 -53.69 -12.44
CA ASN A 84 15.98 -54.03 -11.78
C ASN A 84 16.81 -55.09 -12.55
N ALA A 85 16.25 -55.74 -13.56
CA ALA A 85 16.93 -56.70 -14.45
C ALA A 85 17.33 -56.08 -15.81
N GLY A 86 17.00 -54.81 -16.06
CA GLY A 86 17.29 -54.09 -17.30
C GLY A 86 16.28 -54.32 -18.43
N GLU A 87 15.10 -54.87 -18.13
CA GLU A 87 13.99 -55.05 -19.07
C GLU A 87 13.00 -53.87 -18.99
N PRO A 88 12.28 -53.53 -20.08
CA PRO A 88 11.30 -52.44 -20.06
C PRO A 88 10.16 -52.70 -19.08
N VAL A 89 9.79 -51.71 -18.27
CA VAL A 89 8.64 -51.80 -17.35
C VAL A 89 7.33 -51.55 -18.10
N PRO A 90 6.40 -52.53 -18.19
CA PRO A 90 5.09 -52.30 -18.78
C PRO A 90 4.17 -51.62 -17.75
N THR A 91 4.10 -50.29 -17.78
CA THR A 91 3.30 -49.48 -16.86
C THR A 91 1.80 -49.85 -16.87
N GLU A 92 1.27 -50.35 -17.99
CA GLU A 92 -0.14 -50.82 -18.12
C GLU A 92 -0.48 -51.99 -17.19
N ASP A 93 0.49 -52.86 -16.90
CA ASP A 93 0.26 -54.08 -16.11
C ASP A 93 0.04 -53.79 -14.61
N PHE A 94 0.39 -52.58 -14.17
CA PHE A 94 0.15 -52.10 -12.81
C PHE A 94 -1.29 -51.62 -12.59
N LEU A 95 -2.06 -51.37 -13.66
CA LEU A 95 -3.42 -50.83 -13.56
C LEU A 95 -4.35 -51.74 -12.72
N GLY A 96 -5.00 -51.15 -11.71
CA GLY A 96 -5.94 -51.85 -10.83
C GLY A 96 -5.30 -52.78 -9.80
N ARG A 97 -3.96 -52.88 -9.77
CA ARG A 97 -3.22 -53.74 -8.85
C ARG A 97 -2.85 -53.00 -7.55
N THR A 98 -2.64 -53.78 -6.48
CA THR A 98 -2.09 -53.25 -5.23
C THR A 98 -0.58 -53.39 -5.26
N ILE A 99 0.13 -52.29 -5.09
CA ILE A 99 1.59 -52.23 -5.05
C ILE A 99 2.09 -52.06 -3.61
N LYS A 100 3.31 -52.52 -3.35
CA LYS A 100 4.00 -52.38 -2.08
C LYS A 100 5.42 -51.85 -2.25
N GLY A 101 5.78 -50.80 -1.52
CA GLY A 101 7.15 -50.31 -1.41
C GLY A 101 8.01 -51.28 -0.60
N VAL A 102 9.16 -51.68 -1.15
CA VAL A 102 10.05 -52.67 -0.52
C VAL A 102 10.80 -52.07 0.67
N ALA A 103 11.20 -50.79 0.58
CA ALA A 103 11.93 -50.11 1.64
C ALA A 103 10.97 -49.53 2.69
N THR A 104 9.90 -48.86 2.25
CA THR A 104 8.96 -48.16 3.14
C THR A 104 7.85 -49.06 3.70
N SER A 105 7.63 -50.24 3.10
CA SER A 105 6.43 -51.06 3.34
C SER A 105 5.11 -50.34 3.08
N ALA A 106 5.13 -49.23 2.33
CA ALA A 106 3.93 -48.53 1.89
C ALA A 106 3.09 -49.43 0.99
N VAL A 107 1.78 -49.34 1.09
CA VAL A 107 0.82 -50.13 0.29
C VAL A 107 -0.14 -49.14 -0.35
N GLY A 108 -0.34 -49.27 -1.65
CA GLY A 108 -1.26 -48.44 -2.40
C GLY A 108 -1.93 -49.20 -3.53
N LYS A 109 -3.10 -48.76 -3.94
CA LYS A 109 -3.82 -49.32 -5.10
C LYS A 109 -3.64 -48.38 -6.29
N VAL A 110 -3.18 -48.93 -7.41
CA VAL A 110 -3.05 -48.18 -8.66
C VAL A 110 -4.44 -48.02 -9.27
N THR A 111 -4.86 -46.77 -9.43
CA THR A 111 -6.19 -46.39 -9.94
C THR A 111 -6.16 -46.14 -11.44
N SER A 112 -5.14 -45.42 -11.90
CA SER A 112 -4.92 -45.04 -13.30
C SER A 112 -3.42 -45.05 -13.60
N VAL A 113 -3.07 -45.08 -14.90
CA VAL A 113 -1.67 -45.10 -15.37
C VAL A 113 -1.52 -44.21 -16.60
N ASN A 114 -0.38 -43.51 -16.73
CA ASN A 114 0.03 -42.84 -17.95
C ASN A 114 1.24 -43.57 -18.54
N ILE A 115 1.02 -44.21 -19.69
CA ILE A 115 2.01 -45.07 -20.36
C ILE A 115 3.13 -44.23 -21.02
N SER A 116 2.82 -43.02 -21.48
CA SER A 116 3.78 -42.18 -22.22
C SER A 116 4.92 -41.67 -21.33
N ASP A 117 4.57 -41.35 -20.07
CA ASP A 117 5.48 -40.73 -19.11
C ASP A 117 5.78 -41.63 -17.89
N ASN A 118 5.31 -42.88 -17.93
CA ASN A 118 5.48 -43.89 -16.87
C ASN A 118 4.98 -43.46 -15.47
N TYR A 119 3.86 -42.74 -15.40
CA TYR A 119 3.23 -42.35 -14.13
C TYR A 119 2.19 -43.36 -13.65
N LEU A 120 2.27 -43.75 -12.38
CA LEU A 120 1.23 -44.48 -11.66
C LEU A 120 0.48 -43.55 -10.71
N TYR A 121 -0.85 -43.57 -10.78
CA TYR A 121 -1.72 -42.83 -9.87
C TYR A 121 -2.22 -43.76 -8.77
N VAL A 122 -1.85 -43.46 -7.53
CA VAL A 122 -1.96 -44.42 -6.43
C VAL A 122 -2.82 -43.87 -5.30
N ASP A 123 -3.83 -44.64 -4.90
CA ASP A 123 -4.51 -44.44 -3.63
C ASP A 123 -3.71 -45.14 -2.53
N THR A 124 -3.07 -44.35 -1.68
CA THR A 124 -2.30 -44.87 -0.53
C THR A 124 -3.24 -45.52 0.48
N LEU A 125 -3.08 -46.81 0.71
CA LEU A 125 -3.82 -47.57 1.73
C LEU A 125 -3.11 -47.52 3.09
N SER A 126 -1.77 -47.50 3.10
CA SER A 126 -0.97 -47.35 4.31
C SER A 126 0.48 -47.00 4.00
N GLY A 127 1.12 -46.13 4.79
CA GLY A 127 2.52 -45.73 4.60
C GLY A 127 2.71 -44.70 3.48
N GLU A 128 3.95 -44.24 3.29
CA GLU A 128 4.34 -43.27 2.26
C GLU A 128 5.42 -43.86 1.36
N PHE A 129 5.27 -43.67 0.05
CA PHE A 129 6.25 -44.13 -0.92
C PHE A 129 7.40 -43.14 -1.03
N GLY A 130 8.63 -43.64 -1.12
CA GLY A 130 9.86 -42.86 -1.24
C GLY A 130 10.44 -42.88 -2.66
N ALA A 131 11.05 -41.79 -3.09
CA ALA A 131 11.83 -41.77 -4.33
C ALA A 131 13.06 -42.69 -4.22
N GLY A 132 13.36 -43.39 -5.32
CA GLY A 132 14.42 -44.40 -5.42
C GLY A 132 14.06 -45.76 -4.83
N GLU A 133 12.83 -45.97 -4.34
CA GLU A 133 12.43 -47.27 -3.79
C GLU A 133 11.85 -48.21 -4.85
N ARG A 134 12.04 -49.52 -4.64
CA ARG A 134 11.43 -50.54 -5.49
C ARG A 134 9.98 -50.80 -5.06
N ILE A 135 9.09 -50.96 -6.03
CA ILE A 135 7.70 -51.36 -5.82
C ILE A 135 7.44 -52.77 -6.37
N ASP A 136 6.75 -53.58 -5.58
CA ASP A 136 6.36 -54.95 -5.92
C ASP A 136 4.82 -55.06 -5.93
N VAL A 137 4.23 -55.80 -6.88
CA VAL A 137 2.78 -56.04 -6.89
C VAL A 137 2.40 -57.10 -5.85
N ILE A 138 1.47 -56.76 -4.94
CA ILE A 138 0.93 -57.70 -3.95
C ILE A 138 -0.04 -58.67 -4.66
N ILE A 139 0.34 -59.94 -4.75
CA ILE A 139 -0.53 -61.01 -5.26
C ILE A 139 -1.27 -61.65 -4.09
N SER A 140 -2.58 -61.38 -3.96
CA SER A 140 -3.43 -62.06 -2.98
C SER A 140 -4.07 -63.33 -3.59
N ASN A 141 -3.35 -64.45 -3.52
CA ASN A 141 -3.83 -65.84 -3.29
C ASN A 141 -3.03 -66.91 -4.03
N SER A 142 -2.73 -67.96 -3.28
CA SER A 142 -1.76 -69.03 -3.53
C SER A 142 -2.31 -70.28 -4.23
N ASP A 143 -3.44 -70.21 -4.96
CA ASP A 143 -4.05 -71.46 -5.48
C ASP A 143 -4.21 -71.59 -6.99
N HIS A 144 -4.06 -70.56 -7.81
CA HIS A 144 -3.97 -70.73 -9.26
C HIS A 144 -3.12 -69.60 -9.83
N ALA A 145 -1.82 -69.83 -9.99
CA ALA A 145 -0.94 -68.91 -10.69
C ALA A 145 -1.06 -69.15 -12.20
N PRO A 146 -1.57 -68.21 -13.01
CA PRO A 146 -0.85 -67.90 -14.23
C PRO A 146 0.52 -67.38 -13.77
N SER A 147 1.59 -67.88 -14.37
CA SER A 147 2.92 -67.32 -14.21
C SER A 147 2.91 -65.88 -14.70
N PHE A 148 2.58 -64.94 -13.83
CA PHE A 148 2.78 -63.52 -14.08
C PHE A 148 4.21 -63.17 -13.64
N PRO A 149 5.00 -62.48 -14.47
CA PRO A 149 6.30 -61.98 -14.05
C PRO A 149 6.10 -61.07 -12.83
N ALA A 150 6.96 -61.23 -11.82
CA ALA A 150 7.08 -60.22 -10.78
C ALA A 150 7.69 -58.98 -11.44
N TYR A 151 6.89 -57.94 -11.65
CA TYR A 151 7.38 -56.68 -12.16
C TYR A 151 8.01 -55.90 -11.01
N ASP A 152 9.33 -55.73 -11.08
CA ASP A 152 10.15 -54.97 -10.14
C ASP A 152 10.39 -53.58 -10.76
N ALA A 153 9.57 -52.58 -10.42
CA ALA A 153 9.79 -51.22 -10.92
C ALA A 153 10.45 -50.33 -9.84
N ILE A 154 11.33 -49.42 -10.28
CA ILE A 154 11.94 -48.41 -9.40
C ILE A 154 11.11 -47.13 -9.52
N VAL A 155 10.73 -46.55 -8.38
CA VAL A 155 10.09 -45.24 -8.32
C VAL A 155 11.17 -44.19 -8.44
N ASP A 156 11.24 -43.50 -9.57
CA ASP A 156 12.23 -42.43 -9.80
C ASP A 156 11.88 -41.15 -9.05
N ALA A 157 10.58 -40.82 -8.98
CA ALA A 157 10.09 -39.64 -8.30
C ALA A 157 8.68 -39.85 -7.73
N THR A 158 8.38 -39.15 -6.63
CA THR A 158 7.03 -39.07 -6.06
C THR A 158 6.53 -37.63 -6.13
N SER A 159 5.30 -37.44 -6.59
CA SER A 159 4.67 -36.12 -6.73
C SER A 159 3.17 -36.19 -6.43
N TYR A 160 2.50 -35.03 -6.39
CA TYR A 160 1.05 -34.95 -6.20
C TYR A 160 0.40 -34.31 -7.43
N GLY A 161 -0.54 -35.03 -8.03
CA GLY A 161 -1.28 -34.60 -9.22
C GLY A 161 -2.66 -34.07 -8.88
N VAL A 162 -3.25 -33.36 -9.85
CA VAL A 162 -4.63 -32.88 -9.80
C VAL A 162 -5.54 -33.92 -10.43
N VAL A 163 -6.55 -34.38 -9.68
CA VAL A 163 -7.56 -35.34 -10.15
C VAL A 163 -8.94 -34.70 -10.06
N ALA A 164 -9.77 -35.00 -11.04
CA ALA A 164 -11.17 -34.66 -11.05
C ALA A 164 -12.03 -35.94 -11.05
N ASN A 165 -13.00 -36.00 -10.14
CA ASN A 165 -13.96 -37.08 -10.04
C ASN A 165 -15.38 -36.55 -10.24
N SER A 166 -16.18 -37.32 -10.97
CA SER A 166 -17.59 -37.09 -11.21
C SER A 166 -18.41 -38.18 -10.56
N GLU A 167 -19.39 -37.81 -9.75
CA GLU A 167 -20.41 -38.75 -9.27
C GLU A 167 -21.34 -39.18 -10.42
N ALA A 168 -22.07 -40.28 -10.26
CA ALA A 168 -23.12 -40.65 -11.19
C ALA A 168 -24.30 -39.66 -11.12
N GLY A 169 -24.92 -39.37 -12.26
CA GLY A 169 -26.01 -38.41 -12.31
C GLY A 169 -26.65 -38.25 -13.68
N ILE A 170 -27.49 -37.22 -13.81
CA ILE A 170 -28.19 -36.85 -15.04
C ILE A 170 -27.85 -35.41 -15.37
N ILE A 171 -27.38 -35.18 -16.59
CA ILE A 171 -27.05 -33.87 -17.15
C ILE A 171 -27.98 -33.62 -18.32
N TYR A 172 -28.50 -32.40 -18.44
CA TYR A 172 -29.18 -31.95 -19.64
C TYR A 172 -28.14 -31.48 -20.65
N LEU A 173 -27.96 -32.20 -21.75
CA LEU A 173 -27.02 -31.83 -22.80
C LEU A 173 -27.51 -32.29 -24.18
N ALA A 174 -27.24 -31.49 -25.21
CA ALA A 174 -27.64 -31.77 -26.59
C ALA A 174 -29.13 -32.19 -26.70
N ASP A 175 -30.01 -31.37 -26.12
CA ASP A 175 -31.46 -31.54 -26.11
C ASP A 175 -32.00 -32.77 -25.33
N HIS A 176 -31.15 -33.52 -24.63
CA HIS A 176 -31.50 -34.78 -23.95
C HIS A 176 -31.07 -34.80 -22.47
N PHE A 177 -31.77 -35.61 -21.67
CA PHE A 177 -31.31 -35.98 -20.34
C PHE A 177 -30.37 -37.18 -20.45
N VAL A 178 -29.07 -36.93 -20.33
CA VAL A 178 -28.02 -37.93 -20.46
C VAL A 178 -27.58 -38.41 -19.09
N VAL A 179 -27.59 -39.72 -18.90
CA VAL A 179 -27.08 -40.35 -17.67
C VAL A 179 -25.56 -40.44 -17.78
N VAL A 180 -24.88 -39.88 -16.78
CA VAL A 180 -23.43 -39.95 -16.63
C VAL A 180 -23.13 -40.91 -15.48
N PHE A 181 -22.24 -41.86 -15.72
CA PHE A 181 -21.77 -42.78 -14.68
C PHE A 181 -20.59 -42.16 -13.93
N GLU A 182 -20.20 -42.78 -12.81
CA GLU A 182 -19.01 -42.34 -12.09
C GLU A 182 -17.77 -42.40 -12.99
N GLN A 183 -17.04 -41.28 -13.04
CA GLN A 183 -15.86 -41.11 -13.88
C GLN A 183 -14.75 -40.43 -13.07
N GLU A 184 -13.51 -40.83 -13.26
CA GLU A 184 -12.31 -40.19 -12.72
C GLU A 184 -11.41 -39.80 -13.91
N THR A 185 -10.93 -38.57 -13.95
CA THR A 185 -9.92 -38.12 -14.90
C THR A 185 -8.78 -37.43 -14.17
N ILE A 186 -7.57 -37.60 -14.70
CA ILE A 186 -6.40 -36.85 -14.24
C ILE A 186 -6.37 -35.54 -15.03
N VAL A 187 -6.21 -34.44 -14.31
CA VAL A 187 -6.18 -33.08 -14.87
C VAL A 187 -4.75 -32.63 -15.10
N ASP A 188 -3.89 -32.81 -14.09
CA ASP A 188 -2.45 -32.60 -14.23
C ASP A 188 -1.65 -33.72 -13.54
N PRO A 189 -0.66 -34.31 -14.22
CA PRO A 189 0.15 -35.39 -13.70
C PRO A 189 1.19 -34.97 -12.62
N ILE A 190 1.68 -33.72 -12.58
CA ILE A 190 2.90 -33.36 -11.80
C ILE A 190 2.82 -31.96 -11.16
N GLN A 191 2.09 -30.99 -11.72
CA GLN A 191 2.02 -29.60 -11.25
C GLN A 191 0.60 -29.07 -11.07
N ASN A 192 0.41 -28.18 -10.11
CA ASN A 192 -0.88 -27.53 -9.80
C ASN A 192 -0.86 -26.00 -10.02
N ASP A 193 0.16 -25.48 -10.70
CA ASP A 193 0.43 -24.04 -10.83
C ASP A 193 -0.20 -23.40 -12.07
N ARG A 194 -0.87 -24.18 -12.94
CA ARG A 194 -1.54 -23.68 -14.14
C ARG A 194 -3.05 -23.57 -13.97
N GLU A 195 -3.67 -22.93 -14.96
CA GLU A 195 -5.11 -22.74 -15.06
C GLU A 195 -5.74 -23.86 -15.91
N TYR A 196 -6.64 -24.64 -15.31
CA TYR A 196 -7.32 -25.76 -15.95
C TYR A 196 -8.83 -25.55 -15.92
N LYS A 197 -9.47 -25.93 -17.03
CA LYS A 197 -10.93 -26.02 -17.12
C LYS A 197 -11.34 -27.47 -17.27
N ILE A 198 -12.22 -27.92 -16.38
CA ILE A 198 -12.67 -29.30 -16.26
C ILE A 198 -14.16 -29.35 -16.55
N GLY A 199 -14.59 -30.35 -17.33
CA GLY A 199 -15.94 -30.41 -17.83
C GLY A 199 -16.22 -31.70 -18.61
N TYR A 200 -17.37 -31.77 -19.28
CA TYR A 200 -17.70 -32.91 -20.14
C TYR A 200 -17.54 -32.55 -21.61
N VAL A 201 -16.99 -33.49 -22.38
CA VAL A 201 -17.16 -33.53 -23.84
C VAL A 201 -18.18 -34.61 -24.14
N TYR A 202 -19.19 -34.26 -24.93
CA TYR A 202 -20.19 -35.23 -25.36
C TYR A 202 -19.98 -35.65 -26.81
N THR A 203 -20.21 -36.93 -27.08
CA THR A 203 -20.20 -37.53 -28.41
C THR A 203 -21.55 -38.16 -28.72
N GLU A 204 -22.05 -37.89 -29.92
CA GLU A 204 -23.30 -38.42 -30.45
C GLU A 204 -22.99 -39.59 -31.40
N GLU A 205 -23.61 -40.75 -31.20
CA GLU A 205 -23.39 -41.92 -32.04
C GLU A 205 -24.65 -42.77 -32.27
N ILE A 206 -24.67 -43.47 -33.41
CA ILE A 206 -25.71 -44.47 -33.73
C ILE A 206 -25.11 -45.87 -33.54
N VAL A 207 -25.65 -46.60 -32.57
CA VAL A 207 -25.24 -47.98 -32.23
C VAL A 207 -26.13 -48.96 -32.99
N ASN A 208 -25.52 -49.77 -33.84
CA ASN A 208 -26.19 -50.81 -34.61
C ASN A 208 -25.95 -52.21 -34.00
N SER A 209 -26.64 -53.22 -34.54
CA SER A 209 -26.54 -54.61 -34.08
C SER A 209 -25.17 -55.28 -34.29
N ILE A 210 -24.25 -54.65 -35.03
CA ILE A 210 -22.85 -55.11 -35.18
C ILE A 210 -22.02 -54.63 -33.99
N MET A 211 -22.24 -53.39 -33.56
CA MET A 211 -21.56 -52.79 -32.41
C MET A 211 -22.05 -53.37 -31.08
N ASP A 212 -23.36 -53.64 -30.96
CA ASP A 212 -23.95 -54.25 -29.78
C ASP A 212 -24.78 -55.50 -30.17
N PRO A 213 -24.22 -56.72 -29.98
CA PRO A 213 -24.93 -57.97 -30.27
C PRO A 213 -26.19 -58.19 -29.43
N THR A 214 -26.40 -57.46 -28.32
CA THR A 214 -27.63 -57.57 -27.51
C THR A 214 -28.86 -57.00 -28.23
N LEU A 215 -28.65 -56.22 -29.29
CA LEU A 215 -29.73 -55.71 -30.15
C LEU A 215 -30.26 -56.76 -31.14
N LEU A 216 -29.64 -57.96 -31.20
CA LEU A 216 -30.14 -59.09 -31.97
C LEU A 216 -31.34 -59.72 -31.27
N ASP A 217 -32.31 -60.23 -32.04
CA ASP A 217 -33.51 -60.84 -31.49
C ASP A 217 -33.18 -62.08 -30.64
N PRO A 218 -33.56 -62.09 -29.33
CA PRO A 218 -33.27 -63.18 -28.41
C PRO A 218 -34.21 -64.40 -28.57
N ALA A 219 -35.21 -64.35 -29.44
CA ALA A 219 -36.25 -65.37 -29.57
C ALA A 219 -35.73 -66.68 -30.21
N SER A 220 -35.29 -67.61 -29.36
CA SER A 220 -34.82 -68.94 -29.79
C SER A 220 -35.96 -69.81 -30.33
N GLY A 221 -35.73 -70.49 -31.46
CA GLY A 221 -36.69 -71.41 -32.09
C GLY A 221 -37.65 -70.77 -33.11
N TYR A 222 -37.56 -69.47 -33.36
CA TYR A 222 -38.33 -68.75 -34.36
C TYR A 222 -37.44 -68.31 -35.54
N SER A 223 -38.04 -68.01 -36.70
CA SER A 223 -37.32 -67.63 -37.93
C SER A 223 -36.54 -66.31 -37.81
N ASN A 224 -36.85 -65.49 -36.81
CA ASN A 224 -36.23 -64.21 -36.50
C ASN A 224 -35.09 -64.32 -35.46
N HIS A 225 -34.74 -65.51 -34.97
CA HIS A 225 -33.60 -65.68 -34.06
C HIS A 225 -32.32 -65.08 -34.67
N GLN A 226 -31.64 -64.19 -33.94
CA GLN A 226 -30.47 -63.42 -34.41
C GLN A 226 -30.75 -62.42 -35.55
N ALA A 227 -32.00 -62.05 -35.82
CA ALA A 227 -32.28 -60.95 -36.72
C ALA A 227 -31.80 -59.62 -36.11
N PRO A 228 -31.24 -58.69 -36.91
CA PRO A 228 -30.85 -57.37 -36.43
C PRO A 228 -32.07 -56.57 -35.98
N GLY A 229 -32.05 -56.10 -34.74
CA GLY A 229 -33.02 -55.13 -34.23
C GLY A 229 -32.78 -53.73 -34.77
N ALA A 230 -33.62 -52.79 -34.36
CA ALA A 230 -33.45 -51.38 -34.72
C ALA A 230 -32.20 -50.78 -34.05
N ASP A 231 -31.55 -49.84 -34.74
CA ASP A 231 -30.40 -49.10 -34.23
C ASP A 231 -30.80 -48.18 -33.04
N ARG A 232 -29.82 -47.73 -32.25
CA ARG A 232 -30.01 -46.88 -31.07
C ARG A 232 -29.21 -45.60 -31.22
N TYR A 233 -29.81 -44.48 -30.85
CA TYR A 233 -29.09 -43.24 -30.65
C TYR A 233 -28.52 -43.21 -29.22
N ARG A 234 -27.24 -42.88 -29.07
CA ARG A 234 -26.56 -42.79 -27.79
C ARG A 234 -25.74 -41.51 -27.73
N ILE A 235 -25.85 -40.80 -26.61
CA ILE A 235 -24.96 -39.71 -26.27
C ILE A 235 -24.10 -40.17 -25.10
N THR A 236 -22.79 -40.02 -25.23
CA THR A 236 -21.84 -40.33 -24.17
C THR A 236 -21.12 -39.06 -23.75
N ALA A 237 -21.19 -38.70 -22.48
CA ALA A 237 -20.44 -37.59 -21.90
C ALA A 237 -19.21 -38.15 -21.16
N VAL A 238 -18.02 -37.65 -21.50
CA VAL A 238 -16.75 -38.04 -20.90
C VAL A 238 -16.12 -36.83 -20.21
N LEU A 239 -15.78 -36.99 -18.93
CA LEU A 239 -15.10 -35.97 -18.13
C LEU A 239 -13.68 -35.76 -18.66
N THR A 240 -13.33 -34.52 -18.97
CA THR A 240 -12.05 -34.12 -19.55
C THR A 240 -11.67 -32.73 -19.08
N SER A 241 -10.39 -32.40 -19.19
CA SER A 241 -9.84 -31.08 -18.86
C SER A 241 -8.92 -30.58 -19.96
N TYR A 242 -8.78 -29.26 -20.06
CA TYR A 242 -7.79 -28.62 -20.93
C TYR A 242 -7.13 -27.43 -20.23
N ILE A 243 -5.92 -27.09 -20.67
CA ILE A 243 -5.11 -26.00 -20.11
C ILE A 243 -5.47 -24.68 -20.79
N VAL A 244 -5.84 -23.68 -19.99
CA VAL A 244 -6.21 -22.36 -20.50
C VAL A 244 -4.98 -21.65 -21.10
N GLY A 245 -5.09 -21.20 -22.34
CA GLY A 245 -4.02 -20.49 -23.06
C GLY A 245 -2.99 -21.37 -23.78
N VAL A 246 -3.01 -22.69 -23.55
CA VAL A 246 -2.14 -23.67 -24.23
C VAL A 246 -2.96 -24.54 -25.18
N ASP A 247 -4.05 -25.13 -24.68
CA ASP A 247 -4.89 -26.04 -25.46
C ASP A 247 -6.05 -25.30 -26.11
N THR A 248 -6.47 -25.77 -27.29
CA THR A 248 -7.72 -25.33 -27.91
C THR A 248 -8.90 -26.01 -27.23
N ARG A 249 -9.92 -25.22 -26.84
CA ARG A 249 -11.17 -25.76 -26.27
C ARG A 249 -11.75 -26.85 -27.19
N PRO A 250 -12.03 -28.07 -26.68
CA PRO A 250 -12.66 -29.12 -27.47
C PRO A 250 -14.04 -28.69 -28.00
N GLU A 251 -14.41 -29.16 -29.18
CA GLU A 251 -15.79 -29.05 -29.68
C GLU A 251 -16.73 -29.77 -28.71
N ASN A 252 -17.96 -29.25 -28.51
CA ASN A 252 -18.96 -29.83 -27.61
C ASN A 252 -18.52 -29.96 -26.13
N PHE A 253 -17.63 -29.07 -25.67
CA PHE A 253 -17.18 -29.01 -24.28
C PHE A 253 -18.07 -28.13 -23.39
N ILE A 254 -18.51 -28.66 -22.24
CA ILE A 254 -19.29 -27.97 -21.21
C ILE A 254 -18.40 -27.78 -19.96
N GLU A 255 -18.15 -26.53 -19.56
CA GLU A 255 -17.29 -26.18 -18.40
C GLU A 255 -18.05 -26.32 -17.07
N ILE A 256 -17.46 -27.02 -16.09
CA ILE A 256 -18.04 -27.21 -14.75
C ILE A 256 -17.13 -26.65 -13.66
N ILE A 257 -15.83 -26.95 -13.71
CA ILE A 257 -14.85 -26.46 -12.74
C ILE A 257 -13.78 -25.64 -13.46
N HIS A 258 -13.42 -24.53 -12.84
CA HIS A 258 -12.22 -23.79 -13.15
C HIS A 258 -11.25 -23.91 -11.97
N PHE A 259 -10.13 -24.58 -12.20
CA PHE A 259 -9.07 -24.86 -11.23
C PHE A 259 -7.83 -24.00 -11.53
N ALA A 260 -7.31 -23.28 -10.54
CA ALA A 260 -6.08 -22.50 -10.68
C ALA A 260 -5.36 -22.36 -9.34
N ASP A 261 -4.03 -22.32 -9.36
CA ASP A 261 -3.16 -22.16 -8.16
C ASP A 261 -3.42 -23.21 -7.06
N GLY A 262 -3.76 -24.45 -7.43
CA GLY A 262 -4.07 -25.51 -6.47
C GLY A 262 -5.45 -25.41 -5.79
N GLU A 263 -6.30 -24.44 -6.15
CA GLU A 263 -7.64 -24.27 -5.58
C GLU A 263 -8.74 -24.20 -6.67
N ASN A 264 -9.96 -24.61 -6.29
CA ASN A 264 -11.14 -24.47 -7.14
C ASN A 264 -11.62 -23.01 -7.14
N LYS A 265 -11.32 -22.24 -8.20
CA LYS A 265 -11.74 -20.83 -8.32
C LYS A 265 -13.23 -20.69 -8.65
N LYS A 266 -13.78 -21.62 -9.44
CA LYS A 266 -15.20 -21.68 -9.80
C LYS A 266 -15.68 -23.12 -9.83
N VAL A 267 -16.80 -23.40 -9.17
CA VAL A 267 -17.48 -24.69 -9.22
C VAL A 267 -18.95 -24.44 -9.50
N VAL A 268 -19.45 -25.02 -10.59
CA VAL A 268 -20.88 -25.06 -10.87
C VAL A 268 -21.47 -26.24 -10.09
N ASP A 269 -22.07 -26.01 -8.91
CA ASP A 269 -22.72 -27.06 -8.09
C ASP A 269 -24.26 -26.94 -8.07
N LYS A 270 -24.81 -25.96 -8.79
CA LYS A 270 -26.25 -25.73 -8.88
C LYS A 270 -26.73 -26.01 -10.29
N VAL A 271 -27.96 -26.50 -10.36
CA VAL A 271 -28.69 -26.63 -11.63
C VAL A 271 -28.77 -25.25 -12.27
N GLN A 272 -28.26 -25.13 -13.49
CA GLN A 272 -28.38 -23.89 -14.26
C GLN A 272 -29.77 -23.86 -14.90
N TYR A 273 -30.59 -22.92 -14.44
CA TYR A 273 -31.90 -22.68 -15.02
C TYR A 273 -31.80 -21.65 -16.14
N ALA A 274 -32.61 -21.80 -17.19
CA ALA A 274 -32.68 -20.87 -18.31
C ALA A 274 -33.58 -19.66 -17.95
N ASP A 275 -34.67 -19.47 -18.69
CA ASP A 275 -35.58 -18.30 -18.55
C ASP A 275 -36.20 -18.15 -17.15
N LEU A 276 -36.44 -19.27 -16.47
CA LEU A 276 -36.98 -19.27 -15.12
C LEU A 276 -36.05 -18.51 -14.14
N MET A 277 -34.73 -18.65 -14.31
CA MET A 277 -33.76 -17.97 -13.46
C MET A 277 -33.85 -16.46 -13.65
N THR A 278 -33.85 -16.00 -14.90
CA THR A 278 -33.98 -14.57 -15.22
C THR A 278 -35.25 -13.96 -14.63
N MET A 279 -36.35 -14.71 -14.62
CA MET A 279 -37.59 -14.26 -13.97
C MET A 279 -37.45 -14.14 -12.44
N ILE A 280 -36.77 -15.09 -11.79
CA ILE A 280 -36.52 -15.09 -10.35
C ILE A 280 -35.54 -13.98 -9.98
N GLU A 281 -34.48 -13.78 -10.75
CA GLU A 281 -33.50 -12.71 -10.58
C GLU A 281 -34.18 -11.34 -10.66
N ARG A 282 -34.97 -11.11 -11.72
CA ARG A 282 -35.76 -9.87 -11.86
C ARG A 282 -36.69 -9.65 -10.67
N ARG A 283 -37.43 -10.67 -10.23
CA ARG A 283 -38.32 -10.54 -9.06
C ARG A 283 -37.55 -10.25 -7.78
N THR A 284 -36.40 -10.90 -7.59
CA THR A 284 -35.54 -10.69 -6.42
C THR A 284 -35.02 -9.25 -6.40
N TYR A 285 -34.64 -8.71 -7.55
CA TYR A 285 -34.23 -7.32 -7.69
C TYR A 285 -35.39 -6.34 -7.49
N ASP A 286 -36.56 -6.59 -8.08
CA ASP A 286 -37.74 -5.74 -7.90
C ASP A 286 -38.20 -5.69 -6.43
N GLU A 287 -38.02 -6.78 -5.69
CA GLU A 287 -38.41 -6.87 -4.28
C GLU A 287 -37.39 -6.25 -3.31
N SER A 288 -36.09 -6.31 -3.61
CA SER A 288 -35.05 -6.01 -2.61
C SER A 288 -33.79 -5.34 -3.15
N GLY A 289 -33.72 -5.04 -4.44
CA GLY A 289 -32.55 -4.45 -5.08
C GLY A 289 -31.33 -5.37 -5.04
N SER A 290 -30.14 -4.76 -5.09
CA SER A 290 -28.86 -5.43 -4.89
C SER A 290 -28.45 -5.34 -3.41
N TYR A 291 -28.00 -6.45 -2.82
CA TYR A 291 -27.71 -6.51 -1.39
C TYR A 291 -26.66 -7.57 -1.03
N VAL A 292 -26.11 -7.45 0.17
CA VAL A 292 -25.14 -8.36 0.77
C VAL A 292 -25.85 -9.26 1.78
N VAL A 293 -25.58 -10.57 1.74
CA VAL A 293 -26.08 -11.56 2.71
C VAL A 293 -24.97 -11.94 3.69
N LYS A 294 -23.83 -12.38 3.16
CA LYS A 294 -22.63 -12.68 3.95
C LYS A 294 -21.59 -11.62 3.64
N LYS A 295 -21.21 -10.86 4.67
CA LYS A 295 -20.27 -9.75 4.54
C LYS A 295 -18.94 -10.19 3.92
N HIS A 296 -18.47 -9.37 3.00
CA HIS A 296 -17.07 -9.35 2.59
C HIS A 296 -16.32 -8.44 3.55
N ASN A 297 -15.07 -8.78 3.88
CA ASN A 297 -14.15 -7.89 4.57
C ASN A 297 -13.02 -7.54 3.60
N LEU A 298 -12.55 -6.29 3.67
CA LEU A 298 -11.43 -5.81 2.87
C LEU A 298 -10.18 -5.68 3.74
N LYS A 299 -9.09 -6.29 3.31
CA LYS A 299 -7.75 -6.05 3.86
C LYS A 299 -6.91 -5.29 2.83
N VAL A 300 -6.28 -4.20 3.26
CA VAL A 300 -5.36 -3.40 2.44
C VAL A 300 -3.94 -3.66 2.90
N GLU A 301 -3.07 -4.02 1.96
CA GLU A 301 -1.64 -4.25 2.18
C GLU A 301 -0.83 -3.58 1.08
N PHE A 302 0.45 -3.36 1.32
CA PHE A 302 1.37 -3.02 0.25
C PHE A 302 1.69 -4.26 -0.57
N ASP A 303 1.79 -4.06 -1.88
CA ASP A 303 2.28 -5.14 -2.72
C ASP A 303 3.78 -5.33 -2.50
N THR A 304 4.21 -6.60 -2.48
CA THR A 304 5.61 -6.98 -2.21
C THR A 304 6.46 -6.96 -3.47
N GLU A 305 5.84 -6.98 -4.66
CA GLU A 305 6.53 -7.01 -5.95
C GLU A 305 6.59 -5.62 -6.60
N ASP A 306 5.53 -4.82 -6.45
CA ASP A 306 5.37 -3.48 -7.00
C ASP A 306 5.01 -2.44 -5.92
N GLU A 307 6.03 -1.70 -5.48
CA GLU A 307 5.89 -0.65 -4.46
C GLU A 307 4.94 0.49 -4.85
N SER A 308 4.57 0.62 -6.12
CA SER A 308 3.62 1.63 -6.58
C SER A 308 2.16 1.25 -6.36
N LYS A 309 1.88 -0.01 -5.98
CA LYS A 309 0.53 -0.55 -5.85
C LYS A 309 0.14 -0.92 -4.43
N LEU A 310 -1.17 -0.95 -4.23
CA LEU A 310 -1.88 -1.45 -3.07
C LEU A 310 -2.53 -2.78 -3.45
N LYS A 311 -2.44 -3.74 -2.54
CA LYS A 311 -3.08 -5.04 -2.63
C LYS A 311 -4.35 -5.04 -1.79
N TYR A 312 -5.48 -5.30 -2.44
CA TYR A 312 -6.79 -5.41 -1.82
C TYR A 312 -7.19 -6.88 -1.76
N THR A 313 -7.27 -7.43 -0.56
CA THR A 313 -7.73 -8.81 -0.35
C THR A 313 -9.16 -8.77 0.17
N ILE A 314 -10.10 -9.22 -0.65
CA ILE A 314 -11.53 -9.29 -0.35
C ILE A 314 -11.85 -10.71 0.11
N THR A 315 -12.38 -10.88 1.32
CA THR A 315 -12.71 -12.22 1.83
C THR A 315 -13.93 -12.82 1.12
N ALA A 316 -14.00 -14.16 1.13
CA ALA A 316 -15.16 -14.92 0.70
C ALA A 316 -16.47 -14.43 1.34
N GLY A 317 -17.51 -14.24 0.52
CA GLY A 317 -18.80 -13.70 0.94
C GLY A 317 -19.90 -14.01 -0.05
N LYS A 318 -21.10 -13.48 0.20
CA LYS A 318 -22.30 -13.79 -0.58
C LYS A 318 -23.12 -12.53 -0.81
N THR A 319 -23.35 -12.22 -2.08
CA THR A 319 -24.02 -11.01 -2.53
C THR A 319 -25.03 -11.32 -3.63
N TYR A 320 -26.03 -10.45 -3.77
CA TYR A 320 -26.97 -10.46 -4.86
C TYR A 320 -26.83 -9.14 -5.62
N VAL A 321 -26.51 -9.22 -6.91
CA VAL A 321 -26.34 -8.06 -7.78
C VAL A 321 -27.37 -8.17 -8.90
N MET A 322 -28.32 -7.23 -8.97
CA MET A 322 -29.45 -7.30 -9.92
C MET A 322 -30.24 -8.61 -9.84
N GLY A 323 -30.28 -9.23 -8.65
CA GLY A 323 -30.93 -10.52 -8.45
C GLY A 323 -30.06 -11.74 -8.75
N HIS A 324 -28.91 -11.58 -9.42
CA HIS A 324 -27.93 -12.64 -9.63
C HIS A 324 -27.23 -12.98 -8.32
N GLU A 325 -27.19 -14.26 -7.97
CA GLU A 325 -26.50 -14.76 -6.79
C GLU A 325 -25.00 -14.92 -7.07
N ILE A 326 -24.16 -14.24 -6.28
CA ILE A 326 -22.70 -14.32 -6.36
C ILE A 326 -22.18 -14.79 -5.02
N GLU A 327 -21.53 -15.96 -5.03
CA GLU A 327 -20.93 -16.57 -3.85
C GLU A 327 -19.46 -16.87 -4.13
N THR A 328 -18.56 -16.22 -3.38
CA THR A 328 -17.13 -16.48 -3.47
C THR A 328 -16.71 -17.45 -2.37
N ILE A 329 -15.99 -18.51 -2.77
CA ILE A 329 -15.48 -19.55 -1.85
C ILE A 329 -14.09 -19.17 -1.35
N ALA A 330 -13.24 -18.62 -2.23
CA ALA A 330 -11.89 -18.16 -1.94
C ALA A 330 -11.81 -16.61 -1.90
N PRO A 331 -10.83 -16.03 -1.18
CA PRO A 331 -10.57 -14.59 -1.23
C PRO A 331 -10.19 -14.13 -2.64
N THR A 332 -10.63 -12.93 -3.02
CA THR A 332 -10.27 -12.29 -4.29
C THR A 332 -9.25 -11.19 -4.04
N ILE A 333 -8.18 -11.16 -4.84
CA ILE A 333 -7.13 -10.15 -4.76
C ILE A 333 -7.30 -9.16 -5.91
N LEU A 334 -7.30 -7.86 -5.60
CA LEU A 334 -7.28 -6.77 -6.57
C LEU A 334 -6.06 -5.88 -6.32
N TYR A 335 -5.63 -5.18 -7.37
CA TYR A 335 -4.54 -4.21 -7.29
C TYR A 335 -5.04 -2.82 -7.67
N ALA A 336 -4.56 -1.81 -6.95
CA ALA A 336 -4.82 -0.40 -7.25
C ALA A 336 -3.55 0.43 -7.04
N ASP A 337 -3.38 1.53 -7.75
CA ASP A 337 -2.18 2.35 -7.60
C ASP A 337 -2.17 3.13 -6.27
N LYS A 338 -1.00 3.48 -5.74
CA LYS A 338 -0.90 4.42 -4.61
C LYS A 338 -1.24 5.85 -5.04
N GLY A 339 -1.53 6.73 -4.09
CA GLY A 339 -1.81 8.15 -4.30
C GLY A 339 -0.58 8.97 -4.75
N ARG A 340 0.02 8.62 -5.89
CA ARG A 340 1.27 9.23 -6.41
C ARG A 340 1.05 10.32 -7.47
N THR A 341 -0.20 10.70 -7.71
CA THR A 341 -0.51 11.83 -8.62
C THR A 341 -0.13 13.14 -7.95
N THR A 342 0.44 14.08 -8.71
CA THR A 342 0.89 15.35 -8.17
C THR A 342 0.16 16.56 -8.73
N ARG A 343 0.12 17.62 -7.92
CA ARG A 343 -0.33 18.95 -8.31
C ARG A 343 0.78 19.97 -8.08
N PHE A 344 0.81 20.98 -8.93
CA PHE A 344 1.73 22.10 -8.85
C PHE A 344 1.10 23.23 -8.02
N GLU A 345 1.84 23.75 -7.05
CA GLU A 345 1.53 24.98 -6.32
C GLU A 345 2.50 26.08 -6.76
N GLN A 346 1.98 27.29 -6.98
CA GLN A 346 2.77 28.42 -7.46
C GLN A 346 2.66 29.64 -6.53
N ASN A 347 3.78 30.31 -6.31
CA ASN A 347 3.95 31.51 -5.52
C ASN A 347 3.44 31.36 -4.09
N GLU A 348 3.72 30.21 -3.45
CA GLU A 348 3.43 30.10 -2.03
C GLU A 348 4.34 31.04 -1.26
N SER A 349 3.73 31.88 -0.42
CA SER A 349 4.45 32.77 0.49
C SER A 349 4.44 32.21 1.90
N HIS A 350 5.62 31.90 2.43
CA HIS A 350 5.79 31.52 3.83
C HIS A 350 6.38 32.68 4.63
N TYR A 351 5.73 33.06 5.74
CA TYR A 351 6.23 34.13 6.61
C TYR A 351 7.38 33.63 7.48
N VAL A 352 8.47 34.40 7.55
CA VAL A 352 9.67 34.04 8.28
C VAL A 352 9.61 34.62 9.69
N ALA A 353 9.41 33.74 10.68
CA ALA A 353 9.54 34.06 12.08
C ALA A 353 10.39 32.98 12.74
N TYR A 354 11.43 33.38 13.47
CA TYR A 354 12.27 32.46 14.24
C TYR A 354 12.96 33.21 15.38
N GLY A 355 13.33 32.45 16.42
CA GLY A 355 14.18 32.92 17.50
C GLY A 355 13.52 33.95 18.43
N VAL A 356 14.33 34.49 19.36
CA VAL A 356 13.94 35.53 20.31
C VAL A 356 14.56 36.83 19.85
N TYR A 357 13.88 37.96 20.06
CA TYR A 357 14.41 39.26 19.66
C TYR A 357 14.54 40.25 20.81
N VAL A 358 15.47 41.19 20.64
CA VAL A 358 15.58 42.40 21.46
C VAL A 358 15.70 43.62 20.55
N ASP A 359 15.09 44.72 20.96
CA ASP A 359 15.19 45.98 20.24
C ASP A 359 16.41 46.76 20.76
N MET A 360 17.26 47.21 19.85
CA MET A 360 18.51 47.91 20.10
C MET A 360 18.27 49.42 20.27
N ASP A 361 18.90 50.00 21.28
CA ASP A 361 18.96 51.45 21.48
C ASP A 361 20.18 52.01 20.73
N ILE A 362 19.97 52.36 19.47
CA ILE A 362 21.05 52.82 18.58
C ILE A 362 21.44 54.29 18.80
N GLU A 363 20.63 55.07 19.53
CA GLU A 363 20.90 56.48 19.80
C GLU A 363 21.88 56.68 20.97
N GLU A 364 21.93 55.73 21.90
CA GLU A 364 22.79 55.79 23.10
C GLU A 364 23.83 54.67 23.16
N ASN A 365 25.11 55.03 22.99
CA ASN A 365 26.28 54.17 23.24
C ASN A 365 26.20 52.78 22.55
N THR A 366 26.05 52.77 21.23
CA THR A 366 26.24 51.57 20.39
C THR A 366 27.63 51.60 19.77
N GLN A 367 28.32 50.47 19.76
CA GLN A 367 29.62 50.32 19.12
C GLN A 367 29.66 49.00 18.35
N GLY A 368 30.22 49.02 17.14
CA GLY A 368 30.48 47.85 16.29
C GLY A 368 29.23 47.27 15.63
N VAL A 369 29.45 46.38 14.65
CA VAL A 369 28.38 45.62 13.99
C VAL A 369 28.50 44.16 14.41
N PHE A 370 27.39 43.59 14.87
CA PHE A 370 27.31 42.18 15.22
C PHE A 370 27.48 41.27 13.99
N ASN A 371 28.30 40.23 14.13
CA ASN A 371 28.60 39.26 13.10
C ASN A 371 27.51 38.19 12.97
N THR A 372 26.54 38.48 12.11
CA THR A 372 25.44 37.58 11.74
C THR A 372 25.90 36.43 10.84
N GLY A 373 26.95 36.62 10.03
CA GLY A 373 27.47 35.58 9.13
C GLY A 373 28.13 34.43 9.90
N SER A 374 28.90 34.74 10.93
CA SER A 374 29.52 33.73 11.80
C SER A 374 28.57 33.16 12.86
N ARG A 375 27.37 33.74 13.02
CA ARG A 375 26.47 33.54 14.17
C ARG A 375 27.24 33.61 15.49
N GLU A 376 27.94 34.71 15.70
CA GLU A 376 28.81 34.86 16.86
C GLU A 376 28.04 34.79 18.18
N TYR A 377 28.76 34.43 19.25
CA TYR A 377 28.20 34.42 20.60
C TYR A 377 28.12 35.81 21.19
N VAL A 378 26.98 36.07 21.81
CA VAL A 378 26.60 37.35 22.36
C VAL A 378 26.18 37.16 23.82
N TYR A 379 26.62 38.07 24.68
CA TYR A 379 26.53 37.94 26.13
C TYR A 379 25.60 39.01 26.71
N PHE A 380 24.65 38.57 27.52
CA PHE A 380 23.63 39.41 28.13
C PHE A 380 24.14 39.98 29.45
N MET A 381 24.22 41.31 29.55
CA MET A 381 24.81 42.01 30.68
C MET A 381 23.74 42.74 31.51
N GLN A 382 23.91 42.76 32.84
CA GLN A 382 23.05 43.54 33.76
C GLN A 382 23.42 45.04 33.84
N SER A 383 24.54 45.41 33.25
CA SER A 383 25.04 46.79 33.16
C SER A 383 24.74 47.38 31.79
N THR A 384 24.73 48.71 31.69
CA THR A 384 24.66 49.43 30.41
C THR A 384 26.05 49.50 29.75
N ASP A 385 26.07 49.90 28.48
CA ASP A 385 27.25 50.20 27.65
C ASP A 385 28.23 49.02 27.53
N GLY A 386 27.71 47.79 27.61
CA GLY A 386 28.54 46.58 27.52
C GLY A 386 29.59 46.47 28.63
N VAL A 387 29.45 47.18 29.75
CA VAL A 387 30.44 47.19 30.84
C VAL A 387 30.27 45.97 31.77
N GLY A 388 31.38 45.40 32.25
CA GLY A 388 31.41 44.25 33.18
C GLY A 388 32.32 43.12 32.71
N ASN A 389 32.48 42.06 33.51
CA ASN A 389 33.22 40.87 33.06
C ASN A 389 32.28 39.89 32.34
N ILE A 390 32.78 39.18 31.33
CA ILE A 390 31.97 38.21 30.57
C ILE A 390 31.48 37.07 31.47
N SER A 391 32.26 36.72 32.48
CA SER A 391 31.89 35.72 33.48
C SER A 391 30.66 36.10 34.32
N ASP A 392 30.29 37.39 34.33
CA ASP A 392 29.10 37.91 35.02
C ASP A 392 27.87 37.99 34.09
N ALA A 393 27.98 37.51 32.84
CA ALA A 393 26.87 37.51 31.90
C ALA A 393 25.73 36.59 32.38
N LEU A 394 24.49 37.04 32.19
CA LEU A 394 23.29 36.29 32.57
C LEU A 394 23.13 35.02 31.74
N VAL A 395 23.37 35.15 30.44
CA VAL A 395 23.26 34.08 29.44
C VAL A 395 24.09 34.46 28.21
N SER A 396 24.50 33.45 27.46
CA SER A 396 25.16 33.61 26.16
C SER A 396 24.41 32.84 25.09
N THR A 397 24.11 33.48 23.98
CA THR A 397 23.43 32.86 22.83
C THR A 397 24.04 33.32 21.51
N ARG A 398 23.73 32.64 20.41
CA ARG A 398 24.16 33.05 19.08
C ARG A 398 23.22 34.07 18.46
N ILE A 399 23.79 34.94 17.64
CA ILE A 399 23.03 35.87 16.81
C ILE A 399 22.57 35.17 15.54
N LEU A 400 21.32 35.36 15.17
CA LEU A 400 20.74 34.82 13.93
C LEU A 400 20.63 35.88 12.84
N ALA A 401 20.11 37.07 13.16
CA ALA A 401 19.92 38.13 12.19
C ALA A 401 19.79 39.51 12.86
N VAL A 402 19.91 40.56 12.06
CA VAL A 402 19.55 41.94 12.44
C VAL A 402 18.51 42.43 11.43
N SER A 403 17.45 43.06 11.90
CA SER A 403 16.43 43.73 11.08
C SER A 403 16.22 45.18 11.52
N GLU A 404 15.56 45.98 10.70
CA GLU A 404 15.21 47.37 11.00
C GLU A 404 13.71 47.48 11.26
N ILE A 405 13.32 48.24 12.28
CA ILE A 405 11.93 48.49 12.64
C ILE A 405 11.75 49.98 12.90
N GLY A 406 11.21 50.70 11.92
CA GLY A 406 11.09 52.15 12.01
C GLY A 406 12.47 52.80 12.13
N ASN A 407 12.76 53.43 13.28
CA ASN A 407 14.03 54.07 13.57
C ASN A 407 14.95 53.24 14.49
N THR A 408 14.53 52.05 14.93
CA THR A 408 15.35 51.16 15.76
C THR A 408 15.77 49.93 14.97
N GLN A 409 16.78 49.23 15.48
CA GLN A 409 17.20 47.95 14.94
C GLN A 409 16.83 46.83 15.91
N ARG A 410 16.52 45.65 15.38
CA ARG A 410 16.15 44.47 16.15
C ARG A 410 17.20 43.38 15.97
N LEU A 411 17.70 42.86 17.07
CA LEU A 411 18.63 41.75 17.10
C LEU A 411 17.86 40.46 17.35
N TRP A 412 18.02 39.49 16.44
CA TRP A 412 17.40 38.17 16.50
C TRP A 412 18.40 37.15 16.97
N LEU A 413 17.98 36.34 17.94
CA LEU A 413 18.84 35.51 18.76
C LEU A 413 18.31 34.08 18.79
N GLU A 414 19.23 33.14 18.92
CA GLU A 414 18.87 31.75 19.10
C GLU A 414 18.12 31.55 20.43
N TRP A 415 16.99 30.85 20.35
CA TRP A 415 16.19 30.54 21.52
C TRP A 415 16.94 29.57 22.44
N GLN A 416 16.88 29.85 23.75
CA GLN A 416 17.31 28.94 24.80
C GLN A 416 16.27 28.96 25.92
N PRO A 417 16.07 27.85 26.66
CA PRO A 417 15.00 27.75 27.65
C PRO A 417 14.94 28.87 28.69
N SER A 418 16.10 29.42 29.10
CA SER A 418 16.21 30.46 30.12
C SER A 418 16.20 31.90 29.58
N ILE A 419 16.26 32.10 28.26
CA ILE A 419 16.56 33.42 27.69
C ILE A 419 15.44 34.44 27.97
N ILE A 420 14.18 34.03 27.80
CA ILE A 420 13.00 34.90 27.93
C ILE A 420 12.84 35.43 29.36
N ASP A 421 13.08 34.58 30.35
CA ASP A 421 13.00 34.95 31.77
C ASP A 421 14.09 35.95 32.18
N LEU A 422 15.22 35.96 31.46
CA LEU A 422 16.37 36.82 31.72
C LEU A 422 16.31 38.16 30.97
N LEU A 423 15.44 38.32 29.96
CA LEU A 423 15.32 39.55 29.17
C LEU A 423 15.00 40.76 30.05
N GLY A 424 14.14 40.61 31.06
CA GLY A 424 13.77 41.72 31.95
C GLY A 424 14.89 42.23 32.85
N SER A 425 15.97 41.46 33.04
CA SER A 425 17.14 41.85 33.84
C SER A 425 18.33 42.32 32.99
N THR A 426 18.23 42.18 31.67
CA THR A 426 19.31 42.53 30.74
C THR A 426 19.23 44.02 30.40
N LYS A 427 20.38 44.69 30.33
CA LYS A 427 20.47 46.11 29.98
C LYS A 427 21.33 46.38 28.75
N SER A 428 22.32 45.54 28.48
CA SER A 428 23.12 45.60 27.26
C SER A 428 23.50 44.21 26.79
N ILE A 429 23.84 44.10 25.52
CA ILE A 429 24.37 42.90 24.87
C ILE A 429 25.73 43.25 24.27
N ARG A 430 26.70 42.34 24.40
CA ARG A 430 28.03 42.53 23.80
C ARG A 430 28.64 41.23 23.28
N THR A 431 29.60 41.35 22.38
CA THR A 431 30.43 40.23 21.91
C THR A 431 31.47 39.82 22.96
N GLY A 432 31.99 38.59 22.84
CA GLY A 432 32.98 38.06 23.77
C GLY A 432 34.36 38.74 23.71
N ASP A 433 34.68 39.42 22.63
CA ASP A 433 35.89 40.22 22.47
C ASP A 433 35.65 41.71 22.76
N GLY A 434 34.40 42.12 22.98
CA GLY A 434 33.99 43.51 23.18
C GLY A 434 34.07 44.38 21.93
N SER A 435 34.21 43.78 20.74
CA SER A 435 34.25 44.48 19.45
C SER A 435 32.92 45.15 19.10
N ALA A 436 31.79 44.56 19.52
CA ALA A 436 30.48 45.17 19.40
C ALA A 436 29.67 45.09 20.71
N PHE A 437 28.97 46.16 21.03
CA PHE A 437 27.98 46.20 22.11
C PHE A 437 26.85 47.18 21.82
N VAL A 438 25.70 46.90 22.42
CA VAL A 438 24.50 47.72 22.28
C VAL A 438 23.70 47.70 23.58
N ASN A 439 23.12 48.85 23.92
CA ASN A 439 22.08 48.91 24.95
C ASN A 439 20.77 48.37 24.37
N ILE A 440 19.97 47.70 25.22
CA ILE A 440 18.67 47.17 24.79
C ILE A 440 17.53 48.04 25.33
N LEU A 441 16.51 48.20 24.51
CA LEU A 441 15.24 48.79 24.93
C LEU A 441 14.47 47.82 25.82
N ALA A 442 13.47 48.35 26.53
CA ALA A 442 12.62 47.55 27.41
C ALA A 442 11.91 46.44 26.63
N VAL A 443 12.19 45.19 27.00
CA VAL A 443 11.66 44.00 26.31
C VAL A 443 10.32 43.59 26.90
N ASP A 444 9.35 43.28 26.04
CA ASP A 444 8.08 42.66 26.41
C ASP A 444 8.14 41.14 26.14
N PRO A 445 8.20 40.29 27.18
CA PRO A 445 8.30 38.84 27.01
C PRO A 445 7.10 38.21 26.30
N THR A 446 5.94 38.89 26.28
CA THR A 446 4.70 38.35 25.68
C THR A 446 4.63 38.51 24.16
N LYS A 447 5.52 39.32 23.59
CA LYS A 447 5.57 39.62 22.14
C LYS A 447 6.63 38.82 21.38
N GLN A 448 7.27 37.87 22.05
CA GLN A 448 8.28 37.02 21.42
C GLN A 448 7.63 36.02 20.44
N PRO A 449 8.32 35.65 19.35
CA PRO A 449 7.83 34.66 18.40
C PRO A 449 7.50 33.31 19.06
N LEU A 450 6.52 32.60 18.52
CA LEU A 450 6.17 31.25 18.95
C LEU A 450 7.09 30.19 18.32
N ASP A 451 7.65 30.49 17.14
CA ASP A 451 8.52 29.60 16.38
C ASP A 451 9.99 29.91 16.70
N ASN A 452 10.73 28.88 17.11
CA ASN A 452 12.11 29.02 17.58
C ASN A 452 13.14 28.44 16.59
N GLY A 453 12.69 27.65 15.62
CA GLY A 453 13.56 26.92 14.69
C GLY A 453 13.72 27.56 13.31
N LEU A 454 14.73 27.10 12.58
CA LEU A 454 14.99 27.48 11.18
C LEU A 454 14.41 26.46 10.18
N VAL A 455 13.31 25.81 10.58
CA VAL A 455 12.60 24.81 9.78
C VAL A 455 11.20 25.35 9.52
N PHE A 456 10.89 25.63 8.25
CA PHE A 456 9.63 26.25 7.84
C PHE A 456 8.74 25.24 7.13
N GLU A 457 7.56 24.93 7.69
CA GLU A 457 6.60 23.98 7.11
C GLU A 457 5.79 24.64 5.99
N LEU A 458 5.67 23.96 4.85
CA LEU A 458 4.85 24.39 3.73
C LEU A 458 3.36 24.11 3.98
N SER A 459 2.49 24.84 3.30
CA SER A 459 1.04 24.78 3.51
C SER A 459 0.44 23.41 3.14
N ASN A 460 0.93 22.80 2.07
CA ASN A 460 0.54 21.45 1.65
C ASN A 460 1.49 20.39 2.22
N LYS A 461 0.96 19.18 2.42
CA LYS A 461 1.69 18.03 2.95
C LYS A 461 2.06 17.07 1.83
N GLU A 462 3.04 16.23 2.10
CA GLU A 462 3.61 15.24 1.16
C GLU A 462 4.12 15.91 -0.11
N ILE A 463 5.11 16.79 0.07
CA ILE A 463 5.79 17.47 -1.02
C ILE A 463 6.64 16.47 -1.79
N LYS A 464 6.41 16.36 -3.10
CA LYS A 464 7.23 15.53 -3.98
C LYS A 464 8.59 16.17 -4.25
N ALA A 465 8.56 17.44 -4.64
CA ALA A 465 9.76 18.18 -5.03
C ALA A 465 9.49 19.68 -4.99
N ILE A 466 10.47 20.45 -4.51
CA ILE A 466 10.52 21.89 -4.75
C ILE A 466 11.05 22.11 -6.17
N ARG A 467 10.54 23.10 -6.90
CA ARG A 467 11.06 23.37 -8.24
C ARG A 467 12.39 24.09 -8.18
N ALA A 468 13.29 23.67 -9.06
CA ALA A 468 14.61 24.27 -9.15
C ALA A 468 14.50 25.71 -9.66
N ASN A 469 15.24 26.62 -9.02
CA ASN A 469 15.33 28.03 -9.39
C ASN A 469 14.02 28.83 -9.27
N GLU A 470 13.05 28.35 -8.49
CA GLU A 470 11.78 29.07 -8.26
C GLU A 470 11.60 29.48 -6.78
N THR A 471 12.61 29.27 -5.94
CA THR A 471 12.62 29.71 -4.55
C THR A 471 13.38 31.03 -4.40
N SER A 472 12.77 32.03 -3.77
CA SER A 472 13.38 33.34 -3.51
C SER A 472 13.11 33.83 -2.10
N TYR A 473 14.07 34.55 -1.52
CA TYR A 473 13.93 35.15 -0.19
C TYR A 473 14.88 36.34 -0.02
N THR A 474 14.59 37.21 0.95
CA THR A 474 15.50 38.28 1.37
C THR A 474 16.44 37.76 2.44
N ASP A 475 17.74 38.04 2.33
CA ASP A 475 18.74 37.72 3.34
C ASP A 475 19.45 38.97 3.87
N THR A 476 20.14 38.81 5.00
CA THR A 476 21.04 39.82 5.57
C THR A 476 22.44 39.25 5.60
N PHE A 477 23.44 40.03 5.16
CA PHE A 477 24.83 39.59 5.11
C PHE A 477 25.80 40.68 5.55
N LEU A 478 26.78 40.30 6.38
CA LEU A 478 27.83 41.19 6.87
C LEU A 478 29.08 41.08 5.99
N HIS A 479 29.56 42.22 5.50
CA HIS A 479 30.89 42.34 4.90
C HIS A 479 31.82 43.00 5.92
N THR A 480 32.92 42.32 6.26
CA THR A 480 33.89 42.84 7.23
C THR A 480 35.15 43.36 6.56
N ASN A 481 35.81 44.33 7.21
CA ASN A 481 37.09 44.91 6.80
C ASN A 481 37.13 45.38 5.34
N LEU A 482 36.04 45.95 4.84
CA LEU A 482 35.96 46.45 3.47
C LEU A 482 36.88 47.66 3.31
N SER A 483 37.91 47.53 2.48
CA SER A 483 38.94 48.56 2.27
C SER A 483 38.46 49.67 1.33
N VAL A 484 38.82 50.92 1.65
CA VAL A 484 38.49 52.08 0.81
C VAL A 484 39.33 52.12 -0.48
N SER A 485 38.70 52.49 -1.59
CA SER A 485 39.36 52.87 -2.84
C SER A 485 38.99 54.30 -3.19
N GLY A 486 39.92 55.24 -3.01
CA GLY A 486 39.63 56.67 -3.13
C GLY A 486 38.75 57.16 -1.97
N SER A 487 37.45 57.36 -2.23
CA SER A 487 36.44 57.75 -1.23
C SER A 487 35.23 56.81 -1.24
N THR A 488 35.36 55.66 -1.89
CA THR A 488 34.27 54.70 -2.09
C THR A 488 34.66 53.30 -1.64
N TYR A 489 33.67 52.55 -1.18
CA TYR A 489 33.73 51.11 -0.92
C TYR A 489 32.79 50.41 -1.89
N THR A 490 33.23 49.29 -2.45
CA THR A 490 32.44 48.54 -3.43
C THR A 490 32.21 47.12 -2.95
N ILE A 491 30.95 46.71 -2.94
CA ILE A 491 30.50 45.37 -2.64
C ILE A 491 29.90 44.80 -3.93
N SER A 492 30.31 43.59 -4.30
CA SER A 492 29.70 42.85 -5.40
C SER A 492 28.87 41.71 -4.84
N ALA A 493 27.70 41.46 -5.43
CA ALA A 493 26.90 40.30 -5.11
C ALA A 493 27.70 39.00 -5.39
N PRO A 494 27.46 37.93 -4.62
CA PRO A 494 28.22 36.68 -4.75
C PRO A 494 27.97 35.98 -6.09
N ASP A 495 26.81 36.23 -6.71
CA ASP A 495 26.34 35.63 -7.95
C ASP A 495 25.44 36.62 -8.72
N ASN A 496 24.93 36.17 -9.87
CA ASN A 496 24.03 36.96 -10.73
C ASN A 496 22.57 36.92 -10.27
N ASP A 497 22.25 36.09 -9.28
CA ASP A 497 20.89 35.83 -8.81
C ASP A 497 20.59 36.58 -7.49
N THR A 498 21.61 37.23 -6.94
CA THR A 498 21.54 38.05 -5.74
C THR A 498 21.58 39.54 -6.11
N GLU A 499 20.59 40.29 -5.64
CA GLU A 499 20.48 41.74 -5.88
C GLU A 499 20.52 42.53 -4.57
N PHE A 500 21.13 43.72 -4.60
CA PHE A 500 21.11 44.63 -3.46
C PHE A 500 19.90 45.56 -3.55
N TYR A 501 19.36 45.94 -2.40
CA TYR A 501 18.27 46.91 -2.34
C TYR A 501 18.75 48.33 -2.65
N ALA A 502 18.15 48.97 -3.66
CA ALA A 502 18.49 50.34 -4.07
C ALA A 502 18.10 51.42 -3.04
N SER A 503 17.22 51.10 -2.10
CA SER A 503 16.78 51.96 -0.99
C SER A 503 16.63 51.11 0.27
N ALA A 504 17.00 51.62 1.44
CA ALA A 504 17.00 50.90 2.72
C ALA A 504 17.73 49.53 2.67
N GLY A 505 18.86 49.48 1.95
CA GLY A 505 19.63 48.27 1.70
C GLY A 505 20.82 48.06 2.65
N ILE A 506 21.26 49.10 3.36
CA ILE A 506 22.29 48.99 4.41
C ILE A 506 21.56 49.05 5.75
N ILE A 507 21.79 48.04 6.59
CA ILE A 507 21.20 47.96 7.94
C ILE A 507 22.06 48.75 8.93
N SER A 508 23.36 48.47 8.94
CA SER A 508 24.31 49.10 9.85
C SER A 508 25.69 49.15 9.20
N LEU A 509 26.43 50.22 9.50
CA LEU A 509 27.78 50.45 9.00
C LEU A 509 28.63 51.00 10.14
N ALA A 510 29.76 50.35 10.43
CA ALA A 510 30.73 50.82 11.40
C ALA A 510 32.14 50.95 10.83
N ASP A 511 32.95 51.80 11.45
CA ASP A 511 34.40 51.76 11.31
C ASP A 511 34.94 50.43 11.87
N ALA A 512 35.64 49.65 11.05
CA ALA A 512 36.15 48.33 11.46
C ALA A 512 37.23 48.41 12.57
N SER A 513 37.83 49.58 12.78
CA SER A 513 38.89 49.80 13.77
C SER A 513 38.39 50.40 15.08
N THR A 514 37.45 51.35 14.99
CA THR A 514 36.93 52.08 16.15
C THR A 514 35.54 51.63 16.57
N GLY A 515 34.81 50.89 15.74
CA GLY A 515 33.43 50.48 15.98
C GLY A 515 32.42 51.63 15.96
N VAL A 516 32.81 52.84 15.55
CA VAL A 516 31.87 53.97 15.44
C VAL A 516 30.85 53.67 14.35
N ILE A 517 29.57 53.73 14.69
CA ILE A 517 28.45 53.56 13.76
C ILE A 517 28.22 54.86 12.99
N TYR A 518 27.99 54.75 11.68
CA TYR A 518 27.69 55.87 10.80
C TYR A 518 26.26 55.82 10.30
N GLU A 519 25.67 56.98 10.04
CA GLU A 519 24.29 57.13 9.57
C GLU A 519 24.21 57.39 8.05
N ASP A 520 23.24 56.75 7.38
CA ASP A 520 22.96 56.96 5.96
C ASP A 520 22.38 58.36 5.71
N GLY A 521 22.85 59.04 4.67
CA GLY A 521 22.46 60.40 4.28
C GLY A 521 23.19 61.52 5.02
N THR A 522 23.78 61.25 6.20
CA THR A 522 24.57 62.22 6.98
C THR A 522 26.07 61.95 6.89
N ASP A 523 26.50 60.73 7.20
CA ASP A 523 27.91 60.31 7.21
C ASP A 523 28.32 59.51 5.97
N PHE A 524 27.38 58.90 5.26
CA PHE A 524 27.66 58.28 3.96
C PHE A 524 26.44 58.36 3.04
N SER A 525 26.65 57.96 1.78
CA SER A 525 25.56 57.68 0.85
C SER A 525 25.92 56.45 0.05
N TYR A 526 24.94 55.73 -0.47
CA TYR A 526 25.21 54.57 -1.31
C TYR A 526 24.38 54.58 -2.59
N SER A 527 24.87 53.87 -3.60
CA SER A 527 24.15 53.64 -4.85
C SER A 527 24.29 52.17 -5.23
N VAL A 528 23.23 51.61 -5.80
CA VAL A 528 23.22 50.24 -6.31
C VAL A 528 23.10 50.28 -7.82
N VAL A 529 24.02 49.59 -8.48
CA VAL A 529 23.92 49.29 -9.91
C VAL A 529 23.45 47.86 -10.04
N VAL A 530 22.19 47.71 -10.47
CA VAL A 530 21.62 46.41 -10.82
C VAL A 530 22.31 45.93 -12.09
N GLY A 531 22.90 44.74 -12.05
CA GLY A 531 23.70 44.15 -13.11
C GLY A 531 24.01 42.67 -12.81
N SER A 532 24.79 42.02 -13.67
CA SER A 532 25.25 40.63 -13.46
C SER A 532 26.77 40.61 -13.23
N PRO A 533 27.27 40.66 -11.98
CA PRO A 533 26.53 40.71 -10.70
C PRO A 533 26.13 42.13 -10.27
N SER A 534 25.16 42.23 -9.35
CA SER A 534 24.72 43.50 -8.73
C SER A 534 25.86 44.09 -7.90
N THR A 535 26.04 45.42 -7.93
CA THR A 535 27.11 46.10 -7.18
C THR A 535 26.57 47.25 -6.34
N MET A 536 26.99 47.32 -5.08
CA MET A 536 26.71 48.43 -4.17
C MET A 536 27.98 49.26 -4.00
N THR A 537 27.88 50.56 -4.25
CA THR A 537 28.97 51.52 -4.02
C THR A 537 28.58 52.47 -2.89
N ILE A 538 29.33 52.42 -1.79
CA ILE A 538 29.17 53.28 -0.62
C ILE A 538 30.20 54.40 -0.74
N THR A 539 29.76 55.65 -0.63
CA THR A 539 30.59 56.85 -0.74
C THR A 539 30.67 57.55 0.62
N GLN A 540 31.89 57.84 1.07
CA GLN A 540 32.13 58.56 2.32
C GLN A 540 31.54 59.98 2.28
N GLY A 541 30.98 60.39 3.41
CA GLY A 541 30.54 61.76 3.70
C GLY A 541 30.85 62.12 5.16
N GLY A 542 30.36 63.28 5.61
CA GLY A 542 30.33 63.68 7.02
C GLY A 542 31.52 63.23 7.89
N SER A 543 31.20 62.53 8.97
CA SER A 543 32.15 62.04 9.98
C SER A 543 32.94 60.80 9.53
N MET A 544 32.50 60.13 8.46
CA MET A 544 33.14 58.94 7.89
C MET A 544 34.32 59.28 6.95
N SER A 545 34.53 60.57 6.65
CA SER A 545 35.62 61.02 5.78
C SER A 545 37.00 60.61 6.33
N GLY A 546 37.73 59.81 5.58
CA GLY A 546 39.09 59.36 5.93
C GLY A 546 39.16 58.02 6.67
N VAL A 547 38.03 57.36 6.90
CA VAL A 547 37.98 55.97 7.40
C VAL A 547 38.62 55.04 6.36
N THR A 548 39.43 54.08 6.81
CA THR A 548 40.19 53.19 5.92
C THR A 548 39.50 51.87 5.63
N SER A 549 38.71 51.38 6.59
CA SER A 549 38.05 50.08 6.55
C SER A 549 36.72 50.13 7.30
N ILE A 550 35.69 49.48 6.75
CA ILE A 550 34.35 49.43 7.35
C ILE A 550 33.83 48.00 7.47
N ASP A 551 32.96 47.79 8.43
CA ASP A 551 32.09 46.63 8.54
C ASP A 551 30.66 47.07 8.19
N VAL A 552 30.00 46.37 7.27
CA VAL A 552 28.69 46.78 6.73
C VAL A 552 27.75 45.60 6.57
N SER A 553 26.60 45.69 7.24
CA SER A 553 25.50 44.74 7.14
C SER A 553 24.51 45.21 6.07
N VAL A 554 24.25 44.36 5.08
CA VAL A 554 23.39 44.71 3.93
C VAL A 554 22.25 43.70 3.76
N LYS A 555 21.09 44.19 3.32
CA LYS A 555 19.98 43.35 2.85
C LYS A 555 20.19 43.01 1.39
N ARG A 556 19.93 41.75 1.02
CA ARG A 556 19.99 41.28 -0.37
C ARG A 556 18.75 40.49 -0.69
N GLN A 557 18.28 40.60 -1.92
CA GLN A 557 17.24 39.75 -2.47
C GLN A 557 17.91 38.59 -3.21
N ARG A 558 17.61 37.36 -2.80
CA ARG A 558 18.03 36.14 -3.49
C ARG A 558 16.89 35.75 -4.44
N ASN A 559 17.02 36.07 -5.73
CA ASN A 559 15.99 35.80 -6.73
C ASN A 559 15.92 34.32 -7.10
N ILE A 560 17.07 33.64 -7.11
CA ILE A 560 17.18 32.21 -7.28
C ILE A 560 18.04 31.66 -6.14
N THR A 561 17.57 30.57 -5.54
CA THR A 561 18.25 29.90 -4.44
C THR A 561 18.42 28.42 -4.75
N ASN A 562 19.48 27.84 -4.24
CA ASN A 562 19.87 26.47 -4.56
C ASN A 562 19.75 25.58 -3.34
N GLU A 563 19.17 24.40 -3.52
CA GLU A 563 19.09 23.39 -2.48
C GLU A 563 20.45 22.74 -2.24
N ARG A 564 20.79 22.50 -0.97
CA ARG A 564 21.92 21.65 -0.59
C ARG A 564 21.56 20.19 -0.83
N THR A 565 22.57 19.32 -0.98
CA THR A 565 22.38 17.87 -1.13
C THR A 565 22.80 17.16 0.14
N LYS A 566 22.07 16.10 0.51
CA LYS A 566 22.42 15.18 1.59
C LYS A 566 22.80 13.84 1.00
N THR A 567 24.01 13.35 1.31
CA THR A 567 24.49 12.04 0.86
C THR A 567 24.64 11.13 2.06
N LEU A 568 23.86 10.04 2.10
CA LEU A 568 23.96 9.06 3.18
C LEU A 568 25.28 8.31 3.09
N THR A 569 26.09 8.38 4.14
CA THR A 569 27.44 7.78 4.22
C THR A 569 27.59 6.98 5.51
N THR A 570 28.22 5.82 5.44
CA THR A 570 28.57 5.01 6.62
C THR A 570 29.97 5.37 7.11
N HIS A 571 30.14 5.52 8.43
CA HIS A 571 31.43 5.77 9.06
C HIS A 571 31.63 4.89 10.29
N ILE A 572 32.89 4.54 10.53
CA ILE A 572 33.34 3.82 11.72
C ILE A 572 34.40 4.68 12.38
N GLU A 573 34.15 5.02 13.64
CA GLU A 573 35.04 5.85 14.43
C GLU A 573 35.43 5.13 15.72
N THR A 574 36.65 5.37 16.20
CA THR A 574 37.12 4.90 17.51
C THR A 574 37.39 6.10 18.41
N ILE A 575 36.68 6.17 19.52
CA ILE A 575 36.69 7.30 20.46
C ILE A 575 36.97 6.77 21.86
N THR A 576 37.91 7.40 22.56
CA THR A 576 38.18 7.10 23.97
C THR A 576 37.27 7.93 24.86
N ALA A 577 36.42 7.27 25.66
CA ALA A 577 35.63 7.94 26.68
C ALA A 577 36.52 8.31 27.86
N GLY A 578 36.57 9.61 28.19
CA GLY A 578 37.32 10.13 29.33
C GLY A 578 36.62 9.86 30.67
N ALA A 579 36.52 10.89 31.51
CA ALA A 579 35.76 10.82 32.76
C ALA A 579 34.24 10.94 32.55
N ASP A 580 33.83 11.29 31.33
CA ASP A 580 32.44 11.53 30.95
C ASP A 580 31.68 10.23 30.69
N THR A 581 30.35 10.28 30.86
CA THR A 581 29.41 9.19 30.57
C THR A 581 28.82 9.29 29.16
N TRP A 582 29.51 10.01 28.28
CA TRP A 582 29.08 10.31 26.92
C TRP A 582 30.30 10.53 26.00
N ILE A 583 30.11 10.32 24.70
CA ILE A 583 31.10 10.61 23.64
C ILE A 583 30.45 11.42 22.51
N ASP A 584 31.17 12.43 22.03
CA ASP A 584 30.82 13.14 20.79
C ASP A 584 31.28 12.33 19.58
N LEU A 585 30.41 12.21 18.58
CA LEU A 585 30.75 11.69 17.26
C LEU A 585 31.39 12.79 16.40
N THR A 586 32.26 12.42 15.45
CA THR A 586 32.90 13.40 14.56
C THR A 586 31.92 14.08 13.60
N HIS A 587 30.86 13.39 13.16
CA HIS A 587 29.92 13.91 12.16
C HIS A 587 28.60 14.39 12.76
N MET A 588 27.94 15.31 12.04
CA MET A 588 26.61 15.83 12.37
C MET A 588 25.52 15.18 11.50
N ASP A 589 24.25 15.32 11.89
CA ASP A 589 23.09 14.80 11.15
C ASP A 589 23.16 13.28 10.93
N ILE A 590 23.30 12.56 12.04
CA ILE A 590 23.32 11.11 12.07
C ILE A 590 21.93 10.57 11.74
N TYR A 591 21.89 9.56 10.89
CA TYR A 591 20.66 8.89 10.48
C TYR A 591 20.33 7.73 11.44
N ASP A 592 21.32 6.88 11.73
CA ASP A 592 21.21 5.81 12.72
C ASP A 592 22.59 5.30 13.17
N ILE A 593 22.61 4.67 14.35
CA ILE A 593 23.75 3.90 14.83
C ILE A 593 23.47 2.43 14.54
N THR A 594 24.36 1.78 13.80
CA THR A 594 24.20 0.37 13.43
C THR A 594 24.87 -0.55 14.44
N LYS A 595 25.97 -0.11 15.05
CA LYS A 595 26.74 -0.94 15.97
C LYS A 595 27.59 -0.11 16.94
N VAL A 596 27.63 -0.52 18.21
CA VAL A 596 28.54 0.02 19.23
C VAL A 596 29.32 -1.11 19.89
N GLU A 597 30.64 -1.00 19.89
CA GLU A 597 31.53 -1.94 20.58
C GLU A 597 32.39 -1.20 21.61
N GLN A 598 32.62 -1.83 22.77
CA GLN A 598 33.48 -1.31 23.84
C GLN A 598 34.75 -2.15 24.01
N SER A 599 35.83 -1.52 24.46
CA SER A 599 37.07 -2.17 24.87
C SER A 599 37.64 -1.54 26.15
N GLU A 600 38.47 -2.29 26.86
CA GLU A 600 39.32 -1.71 27.91
C GLU A 600 40.33 -0.75 27.27
N LEU A 601 40.72 0.31 27.99
CA LEU A 601 41.60 1.35 27.45
C LEU A 601 42.89 0.76 26.84
N GLY A 602 43.05 0.91 25.52
CA GLY A 602 44.20 0.42 24.75
C GLY A 602 44.24 -1.10 24.53
N ALA A 603 43.15 -1.83 24.81
CA ALA A 603 43.02 -3.25 24.49
C ALA A 603 42.51 -3.46 23.04
N ASP A 604 42.81 -4.63 22.48
CA ASP A 604 42.42 -5.01 21.10
C ASP A 604 41.18 -5.93 21.07
N THR A 605 40.51 -6.08 22.21
CA THR A 605 39.34 -6.96 22.37
C THR A 605 38.08 -6.10 22.46
N TRP A 606 37.22 -6.20 21.45
CA TRP A 606 35.98 -5.42 21.34
C TRP A 606 34.77 -6.28 21.67
N VAL A 607 33.86 -5.73 22.48
CA VAL A 607 32.60 -6.38 22.88
C VAL A 607 31.44 -5.48 22.49
N GLU A 608 30.51 -6.00 21.71
CA GLU A 608 29.28 -5.29 21.34
C GLU A 608 28.41 -5.01 22.57
N ILE A 609 27.82 -3.82 22.61
CA ILE A 609 26.92 -3.39 23.68
C ILE A 609 25.58 -2.95 23.11
N ASP A 610 24.51 -3.35 23.78
CA ASP A 610 23.14 -2.93 23.45
C ASP A 610 22.61 -1.84 24.39
N ASP A 611 23.26 -1.64 25.55
CA ASP A 611 22.87 -0.66 26.57
C ASP A 611 23.61 0.66 26.30
N TYR A 612 23.07 1.43 25.36
CA TYR A 612 23.49 2.80 25.07
C TYR A 612 22.29 3.61 24.61
N ASP A 613 22.33 4.91 24.89
CA ASP A 613 21.39 5.88 24.35
C ASP A 613 22.12 6.75 23.33
N TYR A 614 21.37 7.36 22.42
CA TYR A 614 21.93 8.24 21.40
C TYR A 614 21.08 9.48 21.21
N GLU A 615 21.75 10.63 21.12
CA GLU A 615 21.16 11.92 20.79
C GLU A 615 21.73 12.44 19.46
N GLU A 616 20.84 12.88 18.55
CA GLU A 616 21.21 13.39 17.23
C GLU A 616 22.11 14.64 17.27
N GLY A 617 22.11 15.37 18.39
CA GLY A 617 22.83 16.64 18.56
C GLY A 617 22.19 17.84 17.85
N ALA A 618 21.29 17.61 16.88
CA ALA A 618 20.62 18.67 16.17
C ALA A 618 19.81 19.58 17.11
N THR A 619 19.97 20.89 16.93
CA THR A 619 19.21 21.93 17.61
C THR A 619 18.18 22.55 16.67
N ASP A 620 17.43 23.51 17.18
CA ASP A 620 16.42 24.23 16.40
C ASP A 620 17.05 25.12 15.31
N THR A 621 18.32 25.50 15.45
CA THR A 621 18.99 26.43 14.51
C THR A 621 20.24 25.85 13.82
N VAL A 622 20.86 24.82 14.39
CA VAL A 622 22.07 24.20 13.85
C VAL A 622 22.05 22.68 13.96
N TYR A 623 22.74 22.01 13.03
CA TYR A 623 23.15 20.63 13.17
C TYR A 623 24.44 20.60 14.01
N ASP A 624 24.33 20.02 15.21
CA ASP A 624 25.47 19.78 16.08
C ASP A 624 25.94 18.32 15.96
N VAL A 625 27.07 18.02 16.61
CA VAL A 625 27.60 16.65 16.69
C VAL A 625 26.67 15.74 17.47
N GLY A 626 26.50 14.51 16.98
CA GLY A 626 25.72 13.48 17.68
C GLY A 626 26.46 12.98 18.92
N GLN A 627 25.72 12.58 19.95
CA GLN A 627 26.28 12.10 21.21
C GLN A 627 25.77 10.70 21.55
N VAL A 628 26.68 9.79 21.91
CA VAL A 628 26.32 8.50 22.50
C VAL A 628 26.43 8.62 24.01
N THR A 629 25.33 8.36 24.71
CA THR A 629 25.20 8.48 26.16
C THR A 629 24.94 7.12 26.80
N GLY A 630 25.04 7.02 28.13
CA GLY A 630 24.85 5.73 28.84
C GLY A 630 26.08 4.83 28.80
N ILE A 631 27.23 5.37 28.36
CA ILE A 631 28.48 4.62 28.27
C ILE A 631 29.25 4.59 29.60
N THR A 632 30.17 3.63 29.73
CA THR A 632 31.06 3.50 30.88
C THR A 632 32.31 4.36 30.71
N PRO A 633 32.66 5.23 31.68
CA PRO A 633 33.85 6.07 31.61
C PRO A 633 35.17 5.27 31.53
N ASN A 634 36.22 5.89 30.98
CA ASN A 634 37.58 5.35 30.83
C ASN A 634 37.69 4.06 30.00
N LYS A 635 36.88 3.96 28.93
CA LYS A 635 36.89 2.85 27.97
C LYS A 635 37.02 3.36 26.54
N ASP A 636 37.47 2.50 25.64
CA ASP A 636 37.48 2.79 24.21
C ASP A 636 36.19 2.29 23.56
N TYR A 637 35.60 3.11 22.70
CA TYR A 637 34.38 2.81 21.98
C TYR A 637 34.61 2.84 20.48
N LYS A 638 34.11 1.83 19.78
CA LYS A 638 34.06 1.79 18.33
C LYS A 638 32.60 1.86 17.90
N VAL A 639 32.25 2.97 17.25
CA VAL A 639 30.86 3.27 16.85
C VAL A 639 30.78 3.22 15.33
N GLU A 640 29.89 2.37 14.82
CA GLU A 640 29.50 2.34 13.41
C GLU A 640 28.13 3.00 13.26
N TYR A 641 28.07 4.04 12.43
CA TYR A 641 26.88 4.84 12.23
C TYR A 641 26.77 5.33 10.79
N ARG A 642 25.55 5.65 10.37
CA ARG A 642 25.28 6.31 9.09
C ARG A 642 24.89 7.76 9.35
N TYR A 643 25.36 8.67 8.51
CA TYR A 643 25.06 10.09 8.62
C TYR A 643 24.85 10.73 7.25
N PHE A 644 24.19 11.87 7.23
CA PHE A 644 24.01 12.66 6.02
C PHE A 644 25.16 13.65 5.84
N GLU A 645 26.00 13.40 4.85
CA GLU A 645 27.00 14.38 4.44
C GLU A 645 26.36 15.50 3.62
N HIS A 646 26.54 16.73 4.08
CA HIS A 646 25.95 17.93 3.47
C HIS A 646 26.89 18.52 2.42
N SER A 647 26.36 18.93 1.26
CA SER A 647 27.16 19.72 0.31
C SER A 647 27.61 21.05 0.92
N GLY A 648 28.82 21.50 0.61
CA GLY A 648 29.31 22.82 1.00
C GLY A 648 28.67 24.00 0.24
N THR A 649 27.82 23.71 -0.76
CA THR A 649 27.14 24.71 -1.59
C THR A 649 25.61 24.55 -1.48
N GLY A 650 24.89 25.67 -1.49
CA GLY A 650 23.43 25.76 -1.39
C GLY A 650 22.97 26.48 -0.13
N ASP A 651 21.68 26.83 -0.10
CA ASP A 651 21.07 27.73 0.88
C ASP A 651 20.25 26.99 1.93
N TYR A 652 19.43 26.03 1.51
CA TYR A 652 18.49 25.29 2.36
C TYR A 652 18.43 23.81 1.98
N PHE A 653 17.85 22.99 2.86
CA PHE A 653 17.47 21.61 2.57
C PHE A 653 15.96 21.49 2.35
N SER A 654 15.57 20.62 1.43
CA SER A 654 14.18 20.25 1.14
C SER A 654 14.09 18.75 0.91
N VAL A 655 12.90 18.24 0.56
CA VAL A 655 12.73 16.85 0.11
C VAL A 655 13.71 16.46 -1.01
N ASN A 656 14.01 17.38 -1.93
CA ASN A 656 14.95 17.12 -3.03
C ASN A 656 16.38 16.87 -2.53
N SER A 657 16.75 17.46 -1.40
CA SER A 657 18.07 17.28 -0.80
C SER A 657 18.35 15.84 -0.40
N TYR A 658 17.30 15.10 -0.01
CA TYR A 658 17.37 13.68 0.31
C TYR A 658 17.29 12.81 -0.94
N MET A 659 16.66 13.29 -2.01
CA MET A 659 16.40 12.52 -3.23
C MET A 659 17.49 12.64 -4.31
N LYS A 660 18.43 13.60 -4.19
CA LYS A 660 19.58 13.76 -5.10
C LYS A 660 20.66 12.73 -4.78
N LEU A 661 20.47 11.49 -5.24
CA LEU A 661 21.45 10.41 -5.09
C LEU A 661 22.66 10.64 -6.02
N PRO A 662 23.92 10.59 -5.55
CA PRO A 662 25.05 10.41 -6.44
C PRO A 662 24.97 9.03 -7.13
N ALA A 663 25.48 8.95 -8.36
CA ALA A 663 25.33 7.81 -9.28
C ALA A 663 25.89 6.45 -8.81
N ASN A 664 26.33 6.29 -7.55
CA ASN A 664 27.00 5.08 -7.06
C ASN A 664 26.48 4.52 -5.72
N ILE A 665 25.31 4.94 -5.25
CA ILE A 665 24.63 4.29 -4.13
C ILE A 665 23.15 4.09 -4.51
N THR A 666 22.83 2.92 -5.07
CA THR A 666 21.60 2.20 -4.72
C THR A 666 21.54 2.16 -3.19
N ASN A 667 20.39 2.34 -2.49
CA ASN A 667 20.09 1.59 -1.23
C ASN A 667 18.86 2.01 -0.39
N ASP A 668 17.91 2.84 -0.83
CA ASP A 668 16.55 2.74 -0.24
C ASP A 668 15.46 3.28 -1.18
N PRO A 669 14.67 2.40 -1.83
CA PRO A 669 13.46 2.79 -2.58
C PRO A 669 12.46 3.57 -1.72
N ASN A 670 12.53 3.42 -0.39
CA ASN A 670 11.65 4.06 0.59
C ASN A 670 12.29 5.26 1.28
N LEU A 671 13.39 5.82 0.76
CA LEU A 671 14.05 6.98 1.40
C LEU A 671 13.10 8.15 1.64
N TYR A 672 12.17 8.41 0.70
CA TYR A 672 11.13 9.41 0.88
C TYR A 672 10.22 9.10 2.10
N ALA A 673 9.83 7.84 2.31
CA ALA A 673 9.04 7.45 3.46
C ALA A 673 9.84 7.54 4.78
N ASN A 674 11.15 7.27 4.72
CA ASN A 674 12.03 7.18 5.88
C ASN A 674 12.68 8.50 6.32
N ILE A 675 12.32 9.64 5.71
CA ILE A 675 12.78 10.96 6.18
C ILE A 675 12.27 11.22 7.60
N LEU A 676 13.19 11.30 8.55
CA LEU A 676 12.91 11.53 9.97
C LEU A 676 12.26 12.91 10.18
N PRO A 677 11.27 13.01 11.10
CA PRO A 677 10.69 14.28 11.46
C PRO A 677 11.65 15.10 12.34
N TYR A 678 11.60 16.42 12.18
CA TYR A 678 12.22 17.35 13.11
C TYR A 678 11.36 17.47 14.37
N ARG A 679 12.00 17.48 15.53
CA ARG A 679 11.38 17.75 16.82
C ARG A 679 12.10 18.94 17.45
N SER A 680 11.37 19.99 17.81
CA SER A 680 11.97 21.11 18.52
C SER A 680 12.43 20.67 19.91
N LYS A 681 13.50 21.29 20.42
CA LYS A 681 14.02 21.04 21.77
C LYS A 681 13.00 21.30 22.88
N ASP A 682 11.98 22.12 22.63
CA ASP A 682 10.90 22.36 23.59
C ASP A 682 9.84 21.24 23.62
N GLY A 683 9.94 20.28 22.69
CA GLY A 683 9.03 19.14 22.53
C GLY A 683 7.62 19.52 22.02
N LYS A 684 7.36 20.79 21.72
CA LYS A 684 6.03 21.28 21.32
C LYS A 684 5.79 21.18 19.83
N GLN A 685 6.85 21.24 19.02
CA GLN A 685 6.76 21.11 17.57
C GLN A 685 7.39 19.81 17.09
N ALA A 686 6.64 19.04 16.32
CA ALA A 686 7.12 17.87 15.60
C ALA A 686 6.63 17.95 14.16
N VAL A 687 7.54 18.25 13.24
CA VAL A 687 7.22 18.53 11.83
C VAL A 687 8.00 17.60 10.93
N SER A 688 7.37 17.11 9.86
CA SER A 688 8.05 16.23 8.92
C SER A 688 8.96 17.03 7.99
N LEU A 689 10.26 16.74 7.97
CA LEU A 689 11.25 17.44 7.14
C LEU A 689 10.97 17.35 5.63
N ARG A 690 10.17 16.37 5.20
CA ARG A 690 9.69 16.27 3.82
C ARG A 690 8.79 17.43 3.38
N ASN A 691 8.11 18.07 4.33
CA ASN A 691 7.18 19.19 4.09
C ASN A 691 7.81 20.55 4.41
N CYS A 692 9.12 20.61 4.64
CA CYS A 692 9.75 21.82 5.16
C CYS A 692 10.89 22.33 4.27
N LEU A 693 11.15 23.63 4.41
CA LEU A 693 12.41 24.27 4.03
C LEU A 693 13.28 24.39 5.30
N ASP A 694 14.39 23.67 5.33
CA ASP A 694 15.29 23.63 6.49
C ASP A 694 16.56 24.46 6.21
N PHE A 695 16.72 25.56 6.94
CA PHE A 695 17.86 26.49 6.86
C PHE A 695 18.92 26.26 7.94
N ARG A 696 18.79 25.17 8.71
CA ARG A 696 19.81 24.79 9.69
C ARG A 696 21.11 24.40 8.98
N ARG A 697 22.23 24.70 9.63
CA ARG A 697 23.58 24.45 9.11
C ARG A 697 24.40 23.68 10.11
N LYS A 698 25.41 22.96 9.63
CA LYS A 698 26.44 22.38 10.51
C LYS A 698 27.06 23.50 11.33
N VAL A 699 27.29 23.26 12.63
CA VAL A 699 27.92 24.24 13.53
C VAL A 699 29.31 24.70 13.05
N THR A 700 29.97 23.90 12.21
CA THR A 700 31.28 24.20 11.59
C THR A 700 31.18 25.01 10.29
N ASP A 701 30.00 25.18 9.69
CA ASP A 701 29.77 25.84 8.39
C ASP A 701 28.70 26.97 8.50
N LEU A 702 28.83 27.81 9.52
CA LEU A 702 27.90 28.93 9.74
C LEU A 702 28.18 30.12 8.80
N GLN A 703 29.42 30.30 8.35
CA GLN A 703 29.94 31.50 7.67
C GLN A 703 29.40 31.76 6.26
N THR A 704 28.78 30.78 5.60
CA THR A 704 28.67 30.75 4.12
C THR A 704 27.25 30.97 3.54
N SER A 705 26.18 31.18 4.33
CA SER A 705 24.85 31.62 3.82
C SER A 705 24.31 32.82 4.57
N GLY A 706 23.53 33.63 3.85
CA GLY A 706 22.50 34.47 4.45
C GLY A 706 21.26 33.64 4.79
N LEU A 707 20.88 33.66 6.06
CA LEU A 707 19.58 33.18 6.53
C LEU A 707 18.45 34.06 5.96
N PRO A 708 17.25 33.50 5.77
CA PRO A 708 16.10 34.31 5.40
C PRO A 708 15.88 35.37 6.48
N ALA A 709 15.80 36.62 6.08
CA ALA A 709 15.61 37.73 6.99
C ALA A 709 14.27 37.56 7.72
N PRO A 710 14.24 37.77 9.04
CA PRO A 710 13.02 37.66 9.82
C PRO A 710 12.04 38.76 9.43
N GLU A 711 10.75 38.50 9.63
CA GLU A 711 9.64 39.38 9.24
C GLU A 711 9.51 39.60 7.71
N GLN A 712 10.19 38.77 6.91
CA GLN A 712 10.06 38.71 5.46
C GLN A 712 9.33 37.43 5.02
N PHE A 713 9.16 37.28 3.70
CA PHE A 713 8.54 36.09 3.11
C PHE A 713 9.56 35.29 2.31
N ILE A 714 9.45 33.97 2.37
CA ILE A 714 10.04 33.04 1.41
C ILE A 714 8.96 32.76 0.37
N LEU A 715 9.31 32.91 -0.91
CA LEU A 715 8.45 32.51 -2.02
C LEU A 715 8.97 31.19 -2.59
N VAL A 716 8.07 30.22 -2.77
CA VAL A 716 8.43 28.88 -3.24
C VAL A 716 7.35 28.28 -4.14
N ASP A 717 7.81 27.58 -5.17
CA ASP A 717 6.99 26.79 -6.08
C ASP A 717 7.33 25.31 -5.92
N TYR A 718 6.33 24.44 -5.82
CA TYR A 718 6.56 23.02 -5.57
C TYR A 718 5.45 22.10 -6.10
N ASP A 719 5.78 20.82 -6.25
CA ASP A 719 4.85 19.76 -6.58
C ASP A 719 4.56 18.91 -5.34
N TYR A 720 3.30 18.59 -5.06
CA TYR A 720 2.86 17.78 -3.91
C TYR A 720 1.91 16.66 -4.34
N TYR A 721 1.84 15.58 -3.54
CA TYR A 721 0.99 14.43 -3.82
C TYR A 721 -0.47 14.68 -3.44
N LEU A 722 -1.39 14.22 -4.29
CA LEU A 722 -2.83 14.33 -4.07
C LEU A 722 -3.42 13.04 -3.49
N PRO A 723 -4.34 13.14 -2.53
CA PRO A 723 -5.17 12.01 -2.13
C PRO A 723 -6.23 11.69 -3.21
N ARG A 724 -6.84 10.50 -3.11
CA ARG A 724 -7.97 10.09 -3.96
C ARG A 724 -8.93 9.15 -3.23
N LEU A 725 -10.16 9.04 -3.72
CA LEU A 725 -11.16 8.10 -3.23
C LEU A 725 -11.45 7.04 -4.29
N ASP A 726 -11.21 5.78 -3.96
CA ASP A 726 -11.51 4.66 -4.83
C ASP A 726 -12.75 3.92 -4.33
N LYS A 727 -13.45 3.25 -5.24
CA LYS A 727 -14.66 2.47 -4.94
C LYS A 727 -14.48 1.04 -5.42
N ILE A 728 -14.73 0.08 -4.55
CA ILE A 728 -14.66 -1.34 -4.85
C ILE A 728 -16.09 -1.84 -5.07
N PHE A 729 -16.31 -2.49 -6.19
CA PHE A 729 -17.62 -2.98 -6.60
C PHE A 729 -17.55 -4.44 -7.06
N VAL A 730 -18.71 -5.08 -7.10
CA VAL A 730 -18.91 -6.40 -7.71
C VAL A 730 -19.96 -6.28 -8.82
N ASP A 731 -19.65 -6.79 -10.00
CA ASP A 731 -20.56 -6.80 -11.16
C ASP A 731 -21.62 -7.92 -11.06
N ASN A 732 -22.60 -7.91 -11.96
CA ASN A 732 -23.62 -8.96 -12.05
C ASN A 732 -23.09 -10.35 -12.47
N LYS A 733 -21.84 -10.45 -12.94
CA LYS A 733 -21.16 -11.70 -13.32
C LYS A 733 -20.29 -12.26 -12.18
N GLY A 734 -20.18 -11.57 -11.05
CA GLY A 734 -19.36 -11.95 -9.92
C GLY A 734 -17.88 -11.56 -10.02
N SER A 735 -17.53 -10.65 -10.93
CA SER A 735 -16.20 -10.06 -11.02
C SER A 735 -16.08 -8.84 -10.11
N PHE A 736 -15.04 -8.81 -9.29
CA PHE A 736 -14.74 -7.65 -8.45
C PHE A 736 -13.86 -6.67 -9.22
N GLY A 737 -14.11 -5.37 -9.03
CA GLY A 737 -13.37 -4.31 -9.69
C GLY A 737 -13.11 -3.11 -8.77
N VAL A 738 -12.13 -2.30 -9.16
CA VAL A 738 -11.81 -1.02 -8.51
C VAL A 738 -12.12 0.11 -9.49
N ALA A 739 -13.05 0.98 -9.11
CA ALA A 739 -13.31 2.24 -9.78
C ALA A 739 -12.43 3.32 -9.14
N GLN A 740 -11.38 3.73 -9.87
CA GLN A 740 -10.47 4.78 -9.39
C GLN A 740 -11.14 6.15 -9.42
N GLY A 741 -10.96 6.91 -8.34
CA GLY A 741 -11.41 8.30 -8.29
C GLY A 741 -10.44 9.27 -8.94
N ILE A 742 -10.91 10.49 -9.17
CA ILE A 742 -10.09 11.59 -9.63
C ILE A 742 -9.29 12.12 -8.42
N PRO A 743 -7.95 12.17 -8.48
CA PRO A 743 -7.13 12.74 -7.41
C PRO A 743 -7.40 14.24 -7.26
N ASP A 744 -7.65 14.69 -6.03
CA ASP A 744 -7.86 16.09 -5.69
C ASP A 744 -7.54 16.32 -4.20
N VAL A 745 -7.34 17.56 -3.77
CA VAL A 745 -7.12 17.89 -2.35
C VAL A 745 -8.32 17.53 -1.49
N ASN A 746 -9.53 17.68 -2.03
CA ASN A 746 -10.76 17.19 -1.43
C ASN A 746 -11.40 16.20 -2.42
N PRO A 747 -10.98 14.93 -2.42
CA PRO A 747 -11.42 13.99 -3.43
C PRO A 747 -12.92 13.73 -3.30
N SER A 748 -13.60 13.63 -4.45
CA SER A 748 -15.00 13.25 -4.53
C SER A 748 -15.15 11.75 -4.79
N MET A 749 -16.21 11.14 -4.25
CA MET A 749 -16.51 9.73 -4.53
C MET A 749 -16.74 9.48 -6.02
N PRO A 750 -16.20 8.38 -6.59
CA PRO A 750 -16.47 7.97 -7.97
C PRO A 750 -17.96 7.67 -8.18
N THR A 751 -18.46 7.89 -9.40
CA THR A 751 -19.81 7.49 -9.79
C THR A 751 -19.98 5.97 -9.71
N ASP A 752 -21.17 5.51 -9.29
CA ASP A 752 -21.48 4.08 -9.30
C ASP A 752 -21.48 3.53 -10.73
N ILE A 753 -20.95 2.32 -10.89
CA ILE A 753 -20.93 1.62 -12.17
C ILE A 753 -22.28 0.93 -12.37
N ALA A 754 -22.82 1.01 -13.59
CA ALA A 754 -24.06 0.34 -13.95
C ALA A 754 -23.95 -1.17 -13.72
N ASP A 755 -25.06 -1.79 -13.32
CA ASP A 755 -25.17 -3.24 -13.12
C ASP A 755 -24.18 -3.82 -12.08
N SER A 756 -23.75 -2.98 -11.12
CA SER A 756 -22.82 -3.36 -10.06
C SER A 756 -23.32 -2.96 -8.68
N LEU A 757 -22.78 -3.63 -7.65
CA LEU A 757 -22.97 -3.28 -6.25
C LEU A 757 -21.67 -2.75 -5.66
N SER A 758 -21.71 -1.52 -5.17
CA SER A 758 -20.61 -0.89 -4.43
C SER A 758 -20.49 -1.52 -3.04
N LEU A 759 -19.32 -2.06 -2.70
CA LEU A 759 -19.07 -2.74 -1.43
C LEU A 759 -18.29 -1.88 -0.45
N PHE A 760 -17.22 -1.24 -0.94
CA PHE A 760 -16.32 -0.43 -0.12
C PHE A 760 -15.97 0.88 -0.83
N SER A 761 -15.77 1.94 -0.06
CA SER A 761 -15.02 3.12 -0.47
C SER A 761 -13.69 3.16 0.29
N VAL A 762 -12.60 3.38 -0.44
CA VAL A 762 -11.24 3.42 0.09
C VAL A 762 -10.68 4.82 -0.11
N TYR A 763 -10.44 5.53 0.98
CA TYR A 763 -9.70 6.79 0.94
C TYR A 763 -8.20 6.47 0.88
N ILE A 764 -7.56 6.87 -0.22
CA ILE A 764 -6.13 6.72 -0.42
C ILE A 764 -5.48 8.07 -0.13
N PRO A 765 -4.74 8.21 0.97
CA PRO A 765 -4.05 9.44 1.29
C PRO A 765 -2.91 9.72 0.30
N SER A 766 -2.52 10.99 0.20
CA SER A 766 -1.37 11.46 -0.57
C SER A 766 -0.12 10.64 -0.26
N TYR A 767 0.57 10.15 -1.30
CA TYR A 767 1.72 9.25 -1.27
C TYR A 767 1.48 7.85 -0.66
N THR A 768 0.61 7.74 0.35
CA THR A 768 0.26 6.51 1.09
C THR A 768 1.47 5.91 1.81
N LEU A 769 1.94 6.61 2.87
CA LEU A 769 3.16 6.25 3.62
C LEU A 769 3.10 4.90 4.33
N HIS A 770 1.94 4.54 4.89
CA HIS A 770 1.77 3.28 5.62
C HIS A 770 0.53 2.52 5.14
N TYR A 771 0.57 1.19 5.20
CA TYR A 771 -0.56 0.34 4.79
C TYR A 771 -1.82 0.53 5.65
N SER A 772 -1.67 1.10 6.85
CA SER A 772 -2.76 1.41 7.77
C SER A 772 -3.38 2.80 7.54
N THR A 773 -2.77 3.62 6.68
CA THR A 773 -3.27 4.98 6.41
C THR A 773 -4.50 5.02 5.49
N PRO A 774 -4.71 4.10 4.53
CA PRO A 774 -5.95 4.08 3.78
C PRO A 774 -7.14 3.77 4.69
N GLU A 775 -8.14 4.66 4.66
CA GLU A 775 -9.37 4.49 5.43
C GLU A 775 -10.40 3.75 4.57
N VAL A 776 -10.85 2.60 5.07
CA VAL A 776 -11.87 1.79 4.40
C VAL A 776 -13.21 2.06 5.05
N THR A 777 -14.17 2.47 4.24
CA THR A 777 -15.57 2.68 4.63
C THR A 777 -16.43 1.66 3.89
N GLU A 778 -17.20 0.88 4.65
CA GLU A 778 -18.09 -0.13 4.09
C GLU A 778 -19.45 0.50 3.72
N TYR A 779 -20.01 0.11 2.59
CA TYR A 779 -21.40 0.45 2.27
C TYR A 779 -22.35 -0.51 3.00
N ASP A 780 -23.34 0.04 3.71
CA ASP A 780 -24.36 -0.76 4.39
C ASP A 780 -25.44 -1.22 3.41
N ASN A 781 -25.14 -2.32 2.73
CA ASN A 781 -26.03 -2.95 1.76
C ASN A 781 -26.60 -4.27 2.30
N MET A 782 -26.69 -4.45 3.62
CA MET A 782 -27.17 -5.72 4.18
C MET A 782 -28.68 -5.91 4.05
N ARG A 783 -29.10 -7.09 3.60
CA ARG A 783 -30.51 -7.51 3.67
C ARG A 783 -30.78 -8.31 4.94
N TYR A 784 -31.86 -7.96 5.63
CA TYR A 784 -32.36 -8.72 6.77
C TYR A 784 -33.55 -9.60 6.37
N THR A 785 -33.63 -10.81 6.91
CA THR A 785 -34.81 -11.66 6.71
C THR A 785 -35.97 -11.17 7.58
N MET A 786 -37.22 -11.53 7.24
CA MET A 786 -38.40 -11.16 8.05
C MET A 786 -38.28 -11.63 9.51
N LYS A 787 -37.59 -12.74 9.75
CA LYS A 787 -37.31 -13.24 11.10
C LYS A 787 -36.34 -12.33 11.87
N ASP A 788 -35.32 -11.83 11.19
CA ASP A 788 -34.35 -10.90 11.78
C ASP A 788 -35.01 -9.55 12.07
N ILE A 789 -35.83 -9.06 11.13
CA ILE A 789 -36.63 -7.84 11.31
C ILE A 789 -37.58 -7.98 12.51
N SER A 790 -38.27 -9.12 12.67
CA SER A 790 -39.13 -9.37 13.82
C SER A 790 -38.36 -9.41 15.16
N SER A 791 -37.13 -9.93 15.13
CA SER A 791 -36.24 -9.92 16.29
C SER A 791 -35.77 -8.50 16.64
N LEU A 792 -35.45 -7.69 15.62
CA LEU A 792 -35.11 -6.27 15.79
C LEU A 792 -36.30 -5.46 16.32
N GLU A 793 -37.51 -5.68 15.80
CA GLU A 793 -38.74 -5.05 16.29
C GLU A 793 -38.99 -5.36 17.76
N THR A 794 -38.83 -6.63 18.15
CA THR A 794 -38.95 -7.05 19.57
C THR A 794 -37.91 -6.34 20.43
N ARG A 795 -36.67 -6.22 19.95
CA ARG A 795 -35.60 -5.52 20.66
C ARG A 795 -35.87 -4.02 20.78
N ILE A 796 -36.37 -3.37 19.73
CA ILE A 796 -36.74 -1.95 19.74
C ILE A 796 -37.88 -1.73 20.73
N LYS A 797 -38.92 -2.57 20.70
CA LYS A 797 -40.03 -2.50 21.65
C LYS A 797 -39.56 -2.63 23.10
N ASN A 798 -38.64 -3.55 23.36
CA ASN A 798 -38.05 -3.71 24.70
C ASN A 798 -37.23 -2.47 25.09
N LEU A 799 -36.45 -1.89 24.16
CA LEU A 799 -35.71 -0.65 24.41
C LEU A 799 -36.65 0.53 24.67
N GLU A 800 -37.71 0.69 23.89
CA GLU A 800 -38.75 1.70 24.11
C GLU A 800 -39.38 1.52 25.50
N GLN A 801 -39.71 0.29 25.88
CA GLN A 801 -40.24 0.00 27.21
C GLN A 801 -39.23 0.38 28.31
N TYR A 802 -37.96 -0.04 28.21
CA TYR A 802 -36.95 0.30 29.21
C TYR A 802 -36.67 1.80 29.29
N THR A 803 -36.67 2.51 28.15
CA THR A 803 -36.50 3.97 28.15
C THR A 803 -37.72 4.68 28.75
N ALA A 804 -38.94 4.21 28.48
CA ALA A 804 -40.15 4.74 29.08
C ALA A 804 -40.16 4.48 30.60
N ASP A 805 -39.81 3.27 31.03
CA ASP A 805 -39.73 2.90 32.45
C ASP A 805 -38.64 3.75 33.14
N SER A 806 -37.46 3.89 32.55
CA SER A 806 -36.38 4.73 33.10
C SER A 806 -36.76 6.22 33.17
N LEU A 807 -37.47 6.74 32.17
CA LEU A 807 -38.00 8.12 32.20
C LEU A 807 -39.11 8.29 33.25
N LEU A 808 -39.94 7.27 33.45
CA LEU A 808 -40.96 7.24 34.50
C LEU A 808 -40.31 7.17 35.89
N GLU A 809 -39.29 6.33 36.08
CA GLU A 809 -38.50 6.24 37.31
C GLU A 809 -37.84 7.58 37.63
N LYS A 810 -37.20 8.21 36.64
CA LYS A 810 -36.61 9.54 36.80
C LYS A 810 -37.67 10.59 37.15
N SER A 811 -38.78 10.62 36.42
CA SER A 811 -39.89 11.56 36.69
C SER A 811 -40.51 11.35 38.07
N ALA A 812 -40.64 10.10 38.51
CA ALA A 812 -41.15 9.75 39.83
C ALA A 812 -40.14 10.11 40.94
N ASN A 813 -38.84 9.99 40.67
CA ASN A 813 -37.79 10.47 41.56
C ASN A 813 -37.84 11.99 41.70
N ASP A 814 -37.93 12.71 40.58
CA ASP A 814 -37.96 14.18 40.51
C ASP A 814 -39.28 14.80 41.00
N TYR A 815 -40.39 14.05 40.97
CA TYR A 815 -41.69 14.53 41.43
C TYR A 815 -41.70 14.77 42.94
N THR A 816 -41.90 16.01 43.39
CA THR A 816 -41.92 16.35 44.82
C THR A 816 -43.34 16.66 45.29
N VAL A 817 -43.71 16.13 46.46
CA VAL A 817 -45.04 16.38 47.07
C VAL A 817 -44.81 17.16 48.34
N VAL A 818 -45.13 18.45 48.30
CA VAL A 818 -44.96 19.35 49.44
C VAL A 818 -46.21 19.39 50.32
N ASP A 819 -46.01 19.57 51.63
CA ASP A 819 -47.09 19.80 52.58
C ASP A 819 -47.56 21.27 52.61
N THR A 820 -48.59 21.58 53.40
CA THR A 820 -49.11 22.95 53.60
C THR A 820 -48.10 23.93 54.22
N LEU A 821 -46.92 23.46 54.64
CA LEU A 821 -45.79 24.24 55.16
C LEU A 821 -44.59 24.27 54.19
N GLY A 822 -44.71 23.70 52.98
CA GLY A 822 -43.69 23.72 51.93
C GLY A 822 -42.59 22.66 52.07
N ASN A 823 -42.69 21.72 53.01
CA ASN A 823 -41.69 20.67 53.21
C ASN A 823 -42.05 19.40 52.41
N ASN A 824 -41.04 18.71 51.87
CA ASN A 824 -41.23 17.53 51.03
C ASN A 824 -41.64 16.31 51.86
N LYS A 825 -42.78 15.69 51.55
CA LYS A 825 -43.28 14.50 52.26
C LYS A 825 -42.60 13.22 51.78
N TYR A 826 -42.40 12.28 52.70
CA TYR A 826 -41.84 10.96 52.41
C TYR A 826 -42.79 10.16 51.51
N LYS A 827 -42.29 9.65 50.38
CA LYS A 827 -43.08 8.90 49.39
C LYS A 827 -43.18 7.43 49.82
N ASN A 828 -44.38 6.97 50.20
CA ASN A 828 -44.64 5.55 50.44
C ASN A 828 -45.46 4.99 49.28
N GLY A 829 -44.93 3.97 48.60
CA GLY A 829 -45.64 3.22 47.55
C GLY A 829 -45.15 3.44 46.12
N ILE A 830 -44.14 4.28 45.89
CA ILE A 830 -43.39 4.30 44.63
C ILE A 830 -42.06 3.61 44.93
N ALA A 831 -41.97 2.32 44.60
CA ALA A 831 -40.68 1.66 44.48
C ALA A 831 -40.15 1.97 43.08
N VAL A 832 -39.02 2.67 43.04
CA VAL A 832 -38.14 2.72 41.87
C VAL A 832 -37.30 1.46 41.93
#